data_AF-A0A1G8WI91-F1
#
_entry.id   AF-A0A1G8WI91-F1
#
_cell.length_a   1.000
_cell.length_b   1.000
_cell.length_c   1.000
_cell.angle_alpha   90.00
_cell.angle_beta   90.00
_cell.angle_gamma   90.00
#
_symmetry.space_group_name_H-M   'P 1'
#
loop_
_entity.id
_entity.type
_entity.pdbx_description
1 polymer ?
#
loop_
_entity_poly.entity_id
_entity_poly.type
_entity_poly.pdbx_seq_one_letter_code
_entity_poly.pdbx_strand_id
1 'polypeptide(L)'
;MKRRDLLLSSGGAAAVLLSGRVPKAQAQQTTTQELVEIETALDLVPAPSELDAEYGRITETTVEATSRDELTYEAAILTQFEEIDIADVDSVATATTDDGLSVGAILGSFGTPKPGEQVDEIGGWRIGDSEDDRRATASTDGMLAFASAEDSDVRIDAAETAQEVGVGGTDSAVDGVETLSKAFDRLGDKSHFYYITDLQFASASLSEQIQTFSAGFEESPSQIRGMQGTFENAYLLEAADGVDLDDDAVKEILQELEQGTLVELETEYDDGFAYVETVVEAPPRRAREAAPDASVGIKTADGEGTVTLTHRSGESIPAEMLELWVNGAMAETQPADEFETFTEGDSLTVDTGPLAVVYLRWFDEEANEYFAYVNEAIGRNSFEKSYDPSTKAVEMTYTGEMDAETDRLALTVRRRVDNDEDDNTYRYETEQLTAPIEELGDTLTTGDSLTVEEAGIGDRVELRLDVPQKPASSFGPDRTLVRYRIREPRISVMNRGDKGLTLRYYDDIARDAENFRVLADDEEMETQPADEHDTLERGDEISLPDVEYGTKIVVEWTAGDETTVIEEIVITPRVYMNVSYDDEEGTVTLTHQNGEEVDASNLKLTFNDEAAETQFSDEYDTVSQGDSLSVDGEPFQEVKVVWTDGETEETITQRVTGRDLFQASYDPSNETVELAYTGQQTADASNLEVRRYSRDADNENDEKPFSDIETLSNGDSVTLEDVGPETSINVVVTTDDRRWSTVYRFSAQPRYAFNFENREGTLVATYREDTSRDASEFRFLADGEELDTQPGEEYDTLEEGDELELGSFEAGTTIVIEWPTSGDATQVQEYTVVPDASFAVSYDSDEGALSIEHNGGDEIDADSLGVYAPPATEGLADWDGDGTVSEGDSMTIEAEEKPDNVLLIYNEGEVIDRTNLSE
;
A
#
# COMPACT_ATOMS: atom_id res chain seq x y z
N MET A 1 13.22 25.95 -40.38
CA MET A 1 13.06 26.70 -41.67
C MET A 1 12.14 27.89 -41.39
N LYS A 2 12.44 29.10 -41.90
CA LYS A 2 11.82 30.39 -41.56
C LYS A 2 10.28 30.45 -41.60
N ARG A 3 9.65 31.16 -40.64
CA ARG A 3 8.76 32.32 -40.94
C ARG A 3 8.50 33.21 -39.71
N ARG A 4 8.83 34.50 -39.90
CA ARG A 4 8.37 35.69 -39.18
C ARG A 4 7.13 36.26 -39.90
N ASP A 5 6.31 36.97 -39.12
CA ASP A 5 5.42 38.12 -39.43
C ASP A 5 4.14 37.94 -40.27
N LEU A 6 3.03 38.49 -39.71
CA LEU A 6 1.94 39.37 -40.23
C LEU A 6 0.63 39.04 -39.45
N LEU A 7 -0.22 39.91 -38.87
CA LEU A 7 -0.59 41.35 -38.97
C LEU A 7 -1.48 41.68 -37.72
N LEU A 8 -1.23 42.70 -36.90
CA LEU A 8 -1.77 44.08 -36.93
C LEU A 8 -3.29 44.32 -37.16
N SER A 9 -3.92 44.90 -36.11
CA SER A 9 -4.85 46.06 -36.11
C SER A 9 -6.38 45.89 -36.29
N SER A 10 -7.14 46.06 -35.20
CA SER A 10 -8.12 47.14 -34.91
C SER A 10 -8.94 46.71 -33.67
N GLY A 11 -9.16 47.45 -32.57
CA GLY A 11 -9.50 48.86 -32.42
C GLY A 11 -10.98 48.96 -31.98
N GLY A 12 -11.26 49.02 -30.66
CA GLY A 12 -12.63 49.23 -30.17
C GLY A 12 -12.78 49.11 -28.66
N ALA A 13 -12.72 50.26 -27.97
CA ALA A 13 -13.09 50.38 -26.56
C ALA A 13 -14.57 50.03 -26.34
N ALA A 14 -14.84 49.22 -25.32
CA ALA A 14 -16.14 49.15 -24.66
C ALA A 14 -15.91 49.00 -23.15
N ALA A 15 -15.86 50.12 -22.46
CA ALA A 15 -16.07 50.17 -21.02
C ALA A 15 -17.52 49.75 -20.74
N VAL A 16 -17.72 48.62 -20.08
CA VAL A 16 -19.00 48.24 -19.47
C VAL A 16 -18.83 48.36 -17.97
N LEU A 17 -19.30 49.49 -17.44
CA LEU A 17 -19.65 49.66 -16.04
C LEU A 17 -20.83 48.73 -15.72
N LEU A 18 -20.62 47.73 -14.86
CA LEU A 18 -21.70 47.06 -14.13
C LEU A 18 -21.51 47.28 -12.64
N SER A 19 -21.81 48.50 -12.21
CA SER A 19 -22.20 48.77 -10.83
C SER A 19 -23.64 48.27 -10.64
N GLY A 20 -23.77 47.09 -10.03
CA GLY A 20 -25.04 46.44 -9.70
C GLY A 20 -25.29 46.35 -8.20
N ARG A 21 -25.35 47.48 -7.49
CA ARG A 21 -25.85 47.53 -6.11
C ARG A 21 -27.33 47.13 -6.06
N VAL A 22 -27.67 46.09 -5.30
CA VAL A 22 -29.03 45.83 -4.80
C VAL A 22 -29.12 46.35 -3.36
N PRO A 23 -30.13 47.16 -2.98
CA PRO A 23 -30.26 47.66 -1.62
C PRO A 23 -30.96 46.61 -0.72
N LYS A 24 -30.25 46.07 0.28
CA LYS A 24 -30.90 45.33 1.39
C LYS A 24 -31.46 46.32 2.42
N ALA A 25 -32.61 45.93 2.97
CA ALA A 25 -33.52 46.72 3.78
C ALA A 25 -32.96 47.04 5.18
N GLN A 26 -33.39 48.18 5.73
CA GLN A 26 -33.17 48.55 7.14
C GLN A 26 -33.90 47.59 8.08
N ALA A 27 -33.16 46.98 9.02
CA ALA A 27 -33.70 46.52 10.29
C ALA A 27 -32.68 46.68 11.43
N GLN A 28 -33.06 47.55 12.36
CA GLN A 28 -32.78 47.61 13.81
C GLN A 28 -31.34 47.47 14.35
N GLN A 29 -30.92 48.57 14.99
CA GLN A 29 -29.73 48.75 15.81
C GLN A 29 -29.68 47.75 16.97
N THR A 30 -28.71 46.84 16.90
CA THR A 30 -27.96 46.31 18.05
C THR A 30 -26.51 46.75 17.83
N THR A 31 -25.77 47.03 18.90
CA THR A 31 -24.41 47.61 18.81
C THR A 31 -23.44 46.57 18.23
N THR A 32 -23.34 46.47 16.90
CA THR A 32 -22.39 45.62 16.17
C THR A 32 -21.04 46.35 16.13
N GLN A 33 -19.97 45.74 16.64
CA GLN A 33 -18.61 46.14 16.26
C GLN A 33 -18.49 45.96 14.74
N GLU A 34 -18.04 46.98 14.01
CA GLU A 34 -17.83 46.86 12.56
C GLU A 34 -16.75 45.79 12.33
N LEU A 35 -17.10 44.72 11.60
CA LEU A 35 -16.13 43.77 11.07
C LEU A 35 -15.13 44.53 10.18
N VAL A 36 -13.87 44.10 10.19
CA VAL A 36 -12.87 44.60 9.25
C VAL A 36 -13.24 44.10 7.85
N GLU A 37 -12.83 44.82 6.80
CA GLU A 37 -12.91 44.28 5.43
C GLU A 37 -11.91 43.12 5.35
N ILE A 38 -12.42 41.90 5.44
CA ILE A 38 -11.69 40.64 5.19
C ILE A 38 -11.82 40.38 3.69
N GLU A 39 -10.72 40.45 2.95
CA GLU A 39 -10.69 40.27 1.51
C GLU A 39 -10.31 38.83 1.14
N THR A 40 -9.50 38.16 1.97
CA THR A 40 -9.00 36.79 1.74
C THR A 40 -9.07 35.95 3.01
N ALA A 41 -9.06 34.62 2.89
CA ALA A 41 -9.21 33.74 4.06
C ALA A 41 -8.00 33.89 5.00
N LEU A 42 -6.84 34.21 4.43
CA LEU A 42 -5.63 34.43 5.18
C LEU A 42 -5.68 35.67 6.09
N ASP A 43 -6.50 36.67 5.77
CA ASP A 43 -6.75 37.84 6.63
C ASP A 43 -7.41 37.46 7.97
N LEU A 44 -8.01 36.26 8.07
CA LEU A 44 -8.63 35.75 9.30
C LEU A 44 -7.70 34.83 10.10
N VAL A 45 -6.58 34.39 9.51
CA VAL A 45 -5.59 33.55 10.20
C VAL A 45 -4.76 34.46 11.13
N PRO A 46 -4.63 34.17 12.44
CA PRO A 46 -3.82 34.96 13.36
C PRO A 46 -2.34 35.02 13.00
N ALA A 47 -1.69 36.14 13.33
CA ALA A 47 -0.24 36.20 13.28
C ALA A 47 0.40 35.17 14.24
N PRO A 48 1.51 34.53 13.84
CA PRO A 48 2.17 33.52 14.67
C PRO A 48 2.60 34.07 16.04
N SER A 49 2.95 35.36 16.12
CA SER A 49 3.30 36.03 17.37
C SER A 49 2.14 36.17 18.37
N GLU A 50 0.89 36.14 17.89
CA GLU A 50 -0.30 36.25 18.74
C GLU A 50 -0.68 34.91 19.37
N LEU A 51 -0.20 33.81 18.78
CA LEU A 51 -0.40 32.44 19.28
C LEU A 51 0.85 31.87 19.97
N ASP A 52 1.90 32.68 20.15
CA ASP A 52 3.22 32.22 20.59
C ASP A 52 3.72 30.99 19.78
N ALA A 53 3.47 31.00 18.47
CA ALA A 53 3.70 29.88 17.55
C ALA A 53 4.68 30.24 16.42
N GLU A 54 5.14 29.23 15.68
CA GLU A 54 5.91 29.39 14.42
C GLU A 54 5.24 28.56 13.32
N TYR A 55 4.77 29.21 12.27
CA TYR A 55 4.14 28.51 11.14
C TYR A 55 5.23 27.98 10.20
N GLY A 56 5.28 26.67 10.01
CA GLY A 56 6.16 26.00 9.05
C GLY A 56 5.64 26.08 7.61
N ARG A 57 4.31 26.12 7.46
CA ARG A 57 3.61 26.18 6.17
C ARG A 57 2.30 26.95 6.29
N ILE A 58 2.02 27.77 5.28
CA ILE A 58 0.77 28.48 5.06
C ILE A 58 0.31 28.21 3.63
N THR A 59 -0.98 27.96 3.45
CA THR A 59 -1.61 27.83 2.14
C THR A 59 -2.89 28.64 2.08
N GLU A 60 -3.19 29.21 0.92
CA GLU A 60 -4.50 29.75 0.58
C GLU A 60 -4.92 29.21 -0.79
N THR A 61 -6.20 28.89 -0.94
CA THR A 61 -6.77 28.37 -2.18
C THR A 61 -8.16 28.95 -2.42
N THR A 62 -8.36 29.43 -3.64
CA THR A 62 -9.69 29.77 -4.18
C THR A 62 -10.43 28.49 -4.51
N VAL A 63 -11.69 28.38 -4.09
CA VAL A 63 -12.50 27.17 -4.26
C VAL A 63 -13.44 27.36 -5.44
N GLU A 64 -13.19 26.63 -6.53
CA GLU A 64 -14.08 26.60 -7.70
C GLU A 64 -14.96 25.33 -7.76
N ALA A 65 -14.76 24.41 -6.82
CA ALA A 65 -15.48 23.13 -6.75
C ALA A 65 -16.98 23.34 -6.47
N THR A 66 -17.82 22.53 -7.11
CA THR A 66 -19.27 22.55 -6.88
C THR A 66 -19.78 21.35 -6.08
N SER A 67 -18.94 20.33 -5.91
CA SER A 67 -19.18 19.16 -5.07
C SER A 67 -17.91 18.79 -4.28
N ARG A 68 -18.04 17.90 -3.29
CA ARG A 68 -16.91 17.42 -2.49
C ARG A 68 -15.93 16.56 -3.29
N ASP A 69 -16.41 15.85 -4.31
CA ASP A 69 -15.58 15.00 -5.18
C ASP A 69 -14.67 15.82 -6.11
N GLU A 70 -14.99 17.11 -6.30
CA GLU A 70 -14.21 18.05 -7.11
C GLU A 70 -13.16 18.82 -6.30
N LEU A 71 -13.07 18.60 -4.98
CA LEU A 71 -12.14 19.33 -4.12
C LEU A 71 -10.69 18.99 -4.45
N THR A 72 -9.85 20.02 -4.51
CA THR A 72 -8.40 19.83 -4.54
C THR A 72 -7.90 19.38 -3.18
N TYR A 73 -6.68 18.84 -3.14
CA TYR A 73 -6.03 18.47 -1.88
C TYR A 73 -5.96 19.63 -0.89
N GLU A 74 -5.70 20.85 -1.38
CA GLU A 74 -5.61 22.07 -0.56
C GLU A 74 -6.95 22.47 0.07
N ALA A 75 -8.06 22.12 -0.58
CA ALA A 75 -9.41 22.39 -0.09
C ALA A 75 -10.05 21.18 0.62
N ALA A 76 -9.32 20.07 0.77
CA ALA A 76 -9.83 18.84 1.38
C ALA A 76 -10.31 19.03 2.82
N ILE A 77 -9.84 20.04 3.54
CA ILE A 77 -10.33 20.38 4.89
C ILE A 77 -11.84 20.66 4.91
N LEU A 78 -12.44 21.08 3.79
CA LEU A 78 -13.88 21.32 3.67
C LEU A 78 -14.73 20.03 3.78
N THR A 79 -14.14 18.85 3.57
CA THR A 79 -14.85 17.57 3.81
C THR A 79 -15.24 17.43 5.28
N GLN A 80 -14.48 18.05 6.19
CA GLN A 80 -14.70 18.00 7.63
C GLN A 80 -15.75 19.03 8.12
N PHE A 81 -16.35 19.80 7.21
CA PHE A 81 -17.38 20.80 7.52
C PHE A 81 -18.64 20.51 6.69
N GLU A 82 -19.39 19.47 7.07
CA GLU A 82 -20.63 19.05 6.39
C GLU A 82 -21.71 20.14 6.33
N GLU A 83 -21.70 21.06 7.30
CA GLU A 83 -22.68 22.15 7.40
C GLU A 83 -22.49 23.25 6.35
N ILE A 84 -21.33 23.29 5.69
CA ILE A 84 -21.01 24.26 4.65
C ILE A 84 -21.25 23.61 3.28
N ASP A 85 -22.04 24.28 2.44
CA ASP A 85 -22.17 23.92 1.04
C ASP A 85 -20.90 24.38 0.30
N ILE A 86 -20.22 23.45 -0.38
CA ILE A 86 -18.95 23.72 -1.06
C ILE A 86 -19.13 24.80 -2.13
N ALA A 87 -20.28 24.83 -2.80
CA ALA A 87 -20.58 25.82 -3.83
C ALA A 87 -20.73 27.26 -3.27
N ASP A 88 -20.83 27.43 -1.95
CA ASP A 88 -20.91 28.72 -1.28
C ASP A 88 -19.55 29.16 -0.70
N VAL A 89 -18.48 28.38 -0.83
CA VAL A 89 -17.12 28.72 -0.37
C VAL A 89 -16.36 29.45 -1.48
N ASP A 90 -15.77 30.59 -1.14
CA ASP A 90 -14.96 31.40 -2.05
C ASP A 90 -13.46 31.05 -1.90
N SER A 91 -12.96 30.95 -0.66
CA SER A 91 -11.56 30.58 -0.40
C SER A 91 -11.36 29.90 0.96
N VAL A 92 -10.25 29.17 1.07
CA VAL A 92 -9.80 28.51 2.29
C VAL A 92 -8.32 28.77 2.51
N ALA A 93 -7.94 29.04 3.76
CA ALA A 93 -6.56 29.20 4.17
C ALA A 93 -6.23 28.27 5.34
N THR A 94 -5.02 27.73 5.36
CA THR A 94 -4.51 26.89 6.46
C THR A 94 -3.07 27.25 6.79
N ALA A 95 -2.75 27.26 8.08
CA ALA A 95 -1.43 27.42 8.64
C ALA A 95 -1.15 26.27 9.61
N THR A 96 0.04 25.69 9.56
CA THR A 96 0.44 24.55 10.40
C THR A 96 1.78 24.81 11.08
N THR A 97 1.89 24.42 12.35
CA THR A 97 3.12 24.44 13.14
C THR A 97 3.69 23.02 13.28
N ASP A 98 4.97 22.93 13.65
CA ASP A 98 5.64 21.64 13.90
C ASP A 98 5.12 20.93 15.16
N ASP A 99 4.69 21.73 16.15
CA ASP A 99 4.14 21.27 17.43
C ASP A 99 2.69 20.76 17.32
N GLY A 100 2.14 20.64 16.10
CA GLY A 100 0.84 20.02 15.84
C GLY A 100 -0.37 20.95 15.97
N LEU A 101 -0.16 22.27 16.11
CA LEU A 101 -1.22 23.26 15.98
C LEU A 101 -1.51 23.51 14.50
N SER A 102 -2.77 23.38 14.09
CA SER A 102 -3.25 23.87 12.79
C SER A 102 -4.32 24.92 13.00
N VAL A 103 -4.20 26.04 12.29
CA VAL A 103 -5.20 27.12 12.28
C VAL A 103 -5.59 27.40 10.84
N GLY A 104 -6.86 27.67 10.60
CA GLY A 104 -7.32 27.99 9.26
C GLY A 104 -8.60 28.81 9.24
N ALA A 105 -8.98 29.20 8.04
CA ALA A 105 -10.13 30.03 7.79
C ALA A 105 -10.83 29.63 6.50
N ILE A 106 -12.15 29.78 6.48
CA ILE A 106 -13.03 29.55 5.34
C ILE A 106 -13.83 30.83 5.14
N LEU A 107 -13.84 31.34 3.91
CA LEU A 107 -14.65 32.48 3.49
C LEU A 107 -15.64 32.08 2.41
N GLY A 108 -16.81 32.71 2.45
CA GLY A 108 -17.83 32.46 1.44
C GLY A 108 -19.14 33.21 1.68
N SER A 109 -20.20 32.69 1.06
CA SER A 109 -21.55 33.24 1.14
C SER A 109 -22.52 32.43 2.01
N PHE A 110 -22.00 31.44 2.74
CA PHE A 110 -22.74 30.58 3.66
C PHE A 110 -23.20 31.32 4.93
N GLY A 111 -24.25 30.81 5.59
CA GLY A 111 -24.72 31.35 6.88
C GLY A 111 -23.85 30.87 8.05
N THR A 112 -23.96 31.49 9.22
CA THR A 112 -23.17 31.09 10.42
C THR A 112 -23.31 29.59 10.74
N PRO A 113 -22.26 28.77 10.54
CA PRO A 113 -22.26 27.35 10.92
C PRO A 113 -22.48 27.18 12.42
N LYS A 114 -22.91 25.99 12.84
CA LYS A 114 -23.02 25.68 14.26
C LYS A 114 -21.64 25.25 14.75
N PRO A 115 -21.10 25.90 15.79
CA PRO A 115 -20.00 25.29 16.51
C PRO A 115 -20.51 24.02 17.21
N GLY A 116 -19.61 23.08 17.55
CA GLY A 116 -19.91 21.87 18.31
C GLY A 116 -20.53 22.16 19.69
N GLU A 117 -19.80 21.93 20.77
CA GLU A 117 -20.21 22.46 22.07
C GLU A 117 -19.89 23.96 22.11
N GLN A 118 -20.93 24.81 22.16
CA GLN A 118 -20.73 26.25 22.22
C GLN A 118 -20.05 26.65 23.55
N VAL A 119 -18.87 27.26 23.45
CA VAL A 119 -18.06 27.70 24.58
C VAL A 119 -18.26 29.19 24.85
N ASP A 120 -18.36 30.03 23.82
CA ASP A 120 -18.57 31.48 23.97
C ASP A 120 -19.36 32.12 22.78
N GLU A 121 -19.75 33.39 22.94
CA GLU A 121 -20.32 34.24 21.89
C GLU A 121 -19.81 35.68 22.06
N ILE A 122 -18.87 36.08 21.18
CA ILE A 122 -18.18 37.37 21.26
C ILE A 122 -18.38 38.13 19.95
N GLY A 123 -18.82 39.38 20.03
CA GLY A 123 -18.87 40.26 18.84
C GLY A 123 -19.81 39.81 17.71
N GLY A 124 -20.71 38.84 17.94
CA GLY A 124 -21.55 38.23 16.91
C GLY A 124 -20.95 36.96 16.29
N TRP A 125 -19.75 36.57 16.72
CA TRP A 125 -19.14 35.28 16.43
C TRP A 125 -19.57 34.24 17.47
N ARG A 126 -19.79 33.01 17.02
CA ARG A 126 -20.02 31.86 17.88
C ARG A 126 -18.74 31.05 17.97
N ILE A 127 -18.32 30.74 19.18
CA ILE A 127 -17.13 29.95 19.44
C ILE A 127 -17.57 28.62 20.05
N GLY A 128 -17.02 27.52 19.56
CA GLY A 128 -17.18 26.26 20.26
C GLY A 128 -16.20 25.19 19.84
N ASP A 129 -16.23 24.12 20.62
CA ASP A 129 -15.22 23.06 20.62
C ASP A 129 -15.88 21.70 20.34
N SER A 130 -15.19 20.85 19.59
CA SER A 130 -15.55 19.46 19.36
C SER A 130 -14.41 18.58 19.88
N GLU A 131 -14.64 17.87 20.98
CA GLU A 131 -13.67 16.89 21.49
C GLU A 131 -13.51 15.71 20.52
N ASP A 132 -14.60 15.29 19.87
CA ASP A 132 -14.61 14.18 18.91
C ASP A 132 -13.72 14.49 17.69
N ASP A 133 -13.73 15.74 17.21
CA ASP A 133 -12.94 16.19 16.06
C ASP A 133 -11.63 16.90 16.45
N ARG A 134 -11.34 17.01 17.76
CA ARG A 134 -10.24 17.79 18.37
C ARG A 134 -10.10 19.21 17.79
N ARG A 135 -11.23 19.89 17.57
CA ARG A 135 -11.29 21.16 16.82
C ARG A 135 -12.14 22.21 17.50
N ALA A 136 -11.59 23.42 17.60
CA ALA A 136 -12.34 24.61 17.95
C ALA A 136 -12.68 25.43 16.70
N THR A 137 -13.83 26.10 16.71
CA THR A 137 -14.29 26.96 15.61
C THR A 137 -14.76 28.29 16.15
N ALA A 138 -14.48 29.36 15.42
CA ALA A 138 -15.10 30.67 15.58
C ALA A 138 -15.81 31.04 14.28
N SER A 139 -17.12 31.27 14.31
CA SER A 139 -17.88 31.50 13.08
C SER A 139 -18.89 32.65 13.16
N THR A 140 -19.11 33.29 12.01
CA THR A 140 -20.15 34.30 11.77
C THR A 140 -20.68 34.14 10.34
N ASP A 141 -21.56 35.02 9.88
CA ASP A 141 -22.10 34.95 8.51
C ASP A 141 -20.97 35.11 7.47
N GLY A 142 -20.77 34.08 6.64
CA GLY A 142 -19.78 34.02 5.56
C GLY A 142 -18.32 33.80 5.98
N MET A 143 -18.06 33.58 7.27
CA MET A 143 -16.69 33.42 7.79
C MET A 143 -16.65 32.32 8.86
N LEU A 144 -15.66 31.45 8.77
CA LEU A 144 -15.34 30.47 9.80
C LEU A 144 -13.83 30.42 9.97
N ALA A 145 -13.35 30.60 11.19
CA ALA A 145 -12.00 30.23 11.59
C ALA A 145 -12.05 28.91 12.36
N PHE A 146 -11.02 28.10 12.23
CA PHE A 146 -10.88 26.84 12.95
C PHE A 146 -9.46 26.65 13.47
N ALA A 147 -9.34 25.90 14.56
CA ALA A 147 -8.07 25.50 15.13
C ALA A 147 -8.14 24.05 15.60
N SER A 148 -7.08 23.29 15.35
CA SER A 148 -6.92 21.89 15.74
C SER A 148 -5.64 21.74 16.54
N ALA A 149 -5.76 21.19 17.76
CA ALA A 149 -4.66 20.87 18.66
C ALA A 149 -5.12 19.82 19.68
N GLU A 150 -4.19 19.04 20.23
CA GLU A 150 -4.52 18.06 21.27
C GLU A 150 -5.06 18.72 22.54
N ASP A 151 -4.45 19.83 22.96
CA ASP A 151 -4.87 20.62 24.11
C ASP A 151 -6.09 21.50 23.75
N SER A 152 -7.16 21.34 24.53
CA SER A 152 -8.41 22.10 24.35
C SER A 152 -8.23 23.59 24.55
N ASP A 153 -7.44 23.98 25.54
CA ASP A 153 -7.23 25.40 25.84
C ASP A 153 -6.47 26.06 24.70
N VAL A 154 -5.49 25.35 24.10
CA VAL A 154 -4.70 25.85 22.97
C VAL A 154 -5.58 26.07 21.72
N ARG A 155 -6.42 25.09 21.34
CA ARG A 155 -7.27 25.25 20.15
C ARG A 155 -8.38 26.29 20.37
N ILE A 156 -8.97 26.38 21.56
CA ILE A 156 -9.99 27.39 21.87
C ILE A 156 -9.37 28.79 21.83
N ASP A 157 -8.18 28.99 22.43
CA ASP A 157 -7.46 30.27 22.42
C ASP A 157 -7.10 30.71 20.99
N ALA A 158 -6.71 29.77 20.11
CA ALA A 158 -6.47 30.06 18.70
C ALA A 158 -7.74 30.48 17.94
N ALA A 159 -8.88 29.83 18.20
CA ALA A 159 -10.16 30.21 17.62
C ALA A 159 -10.65 31.59 18.13
N GLU A 160 -10.47 31.87 19.42
CA GLU A 160 -10.73 33.20 20.01
C GLU A 160 -9.84 34.28 19.38
N THR A 161 -8.55 34.01 19.20
CA THR A 161 -7.61 34.93 18.56
C THR A 161 -8.01 35.21 17.10
N ALA A 162 -8.42 34.20 16.34
CA ALA A 162 -8.92 34.41 14.97
C ALA A 162 -10.19 35.27 14.93
N GLN A 163 -11.06 35.13 15.94
CA GLN A 163 -12.18 36.05 16.12
C GLN A 163 -11.69 37.48 16.38
N GLU A 164 -10.68 37.68 17.24
CA GLU A 164 -10.10 38.99 17.52
C GLU A 164 -9.55 39.65 16.24
N VAL A 165 -8.90 38.88 15.36
CA VAL A 165 -8.49 39.34 14.03
C VAL A 165 -9.70 39.83 13.23
N GLY A 166 -10.77 39.03 13.13
CA GLY A 166 -11.99 39.36 12.38
C GLY A 166 -12.71 40.64 12.84
N VAL A 167 -12.45 41.11 14.06
CA VAL A 167 -12.98 42.39 14.60
C VAL A 167 -11.92 43.49 14.73
N GLY A 168 -10.71 43.26 14.21
CA GLY A 168 -9.59 44.22 14.22
C GLY A 168 -8.99 44.46 15.61
N GLY A 169 -9.02 43.44 16.47
CA GLY A 169 -8.44 43.44 17.81
C GLY A 169 -6.94 43.11 17.82
N THR A 170 -6.51 42.25 16.91
CA THR A 170 -5.11 41.82 16.74
C THR A 170 -4.73 41.67 15.25
N ASP A 171 -3.45 41.41 14.98
CA ASP A 171 -2.87 41.34 13.63
C ASP A 171 -3.11 39.96 12.99
N SER A 172 -3.44 39.96 11.69
CA SER A 172 -3.52 38.75 10.86
C SER A 172 -2.12 38.22 10.51
N ALA A 173 -2.04 37.00 9.98
CA ALA A 173 -0.78 36.44 9.49
C ALA A 173 -0.13 37.35 8.43
N VAL A 174 -0.92 37.86 7.48
CA VAL A 174 -0.45 38.75 6.41
C VAL A 174 0.07 40.08 6.95
N ASP A 175 -0.57 40.65 7.97
CA ASP A 175 -0.16 41.92 8.57
C ASP A 175 1.02 41.78 9.54
N GLY A 176 1.09 40.66 10.26
CA GLY A 176 2.07 40.40 11.32
C GLY A 176 3.43 39.91 10.82
N VAL A 177 3.52 39.39 9.60
CA VAL A 177 4.75 38.80 9.03
C VAL A 177 5.15 39.53 7.75
N GLU A 178 6.24 40.31 7.81
CA GLU A 178 6.69 41.17 6.70
C GLU A 178 7.01 40.38 5.41
N THR A 179 7.63 39.21 5.53
CA THR A 179 7.97 38.34 4.39
C THR A 179 6.74 37.74 3.72
N LEU A 180 5.77 37.28 4.52
CA LEU A 180 4.47 36.79 4.03
C LEU A 180 3.68 37.90 3.35
N SER A 181 3.64 39.10 3.95
CA SER A 181 3.02 40.28 3.34
C SER A 181 3.60 40.57 1.95
N LYS A 182 4.93 40.56 1.82
CA LYS A 182 5.63 40.76 0.54
C LYS A 182 5.30 39.67 -0.48
N ALA A 183 5.21 38.41 -0.04
CA ALA A 183 4.84 37.28 -0.89
C ALA A 183 3.39 37.39 -1.38
N PHE A 184 2.47 37.71 -0.48
CA PHE A 184 1.05 37.84 -0.77
C PHE A 184 0.75 39.00 -1.72
N ASP A 185 1.43 40.14 -1.55
CA ASP A 185 1.36 41.29 -2.46
C ASP A 185 1.74 40.94 -3.92
N ARG A 186 2.56 39.89 -4.11
CA ARG A 186 3.09 39.47 -5.42
C ARG A 186 2.37 38.27 -6.01
N LEU A 187 1.87 37.36 -5.17
CA LEU A 187 1.40 36.04 -5.58
C LEU A 187 -0.03 35.73 -5.11
N GLY A 188 -0.61 36.55 -4.23
CA GLY A 188 -1.94 36.32 -3.65
C GLY A 188 -3.11 36.50 -4.62
N ASP A 189 -2.85 36.98 -5.84
CA ASP A 189 -3.85 37.01 -6.92
C ASP A 189 -3.99 35.67 -7.65
N LYS A 190 -3.12 34.69 -7.34
CA LYS A 190 -3.17 33.33 -7.88
C LYS A 190 -4.23 32.49 -7.16
N SER A 191 -4.83 31.54 -7.89
CA SER A 191 -5.83 30.62 -7.34
C SER A 191 -5.30 29.81 -6.16
N HIS A 192 -4.01 29.44 -6.17
CA HIS A 192 -3.36 28.71 -5.10
C HIS A 192 -2.07 29.43 -4.67
N PHE A 193 -1.98 29.76 -3.39
CA PHE A 193 -0.83 30.43 -2.77
C PHE A 193 -0.22 29.54 -1.69
N TYR A 194 1.11 29.46 -1.67
CA TYR A 194 1.88 28.72 -0.68
C TYR A 194 2.97 29.62 -0.12
N TYR A 195 3.19 29.53 1.19
CA TYR A 195 4.31 30.15 1.89
C TYR A 195 4.91 29.11 2.85
N ILE A 196 6.19 28.80 2.66
CA ILE A 196 6.89 27.73 3.39
C ILE A 196 8.18 28.28 4.00
N THR A 197 8.36 28.00 5.28
CA THR A 197 9.51 28.42 6.11
C THR A 197 10.32 27.22 6.57
N ASP A 198 9.68 26.05 6.76
CA ASP A 198 10.38 24.80 7.03
C ASP A 198 10.76 24.08 5.72
N LEU A 199 11.98 24.33 5.27
CA LEU A 199 12.55 23.72 4.06
C LEU A 199 13.26 22.39 4.32
N GLN A 200 13.52 22.03 5.59
CA GLN A 200 14.28 20.82 5.92
C GLN A 200 13.52 19.54 5.56
N PHE A 201 12.19 19.60 5.61
CA PHE A 201 11.33 18.50 5.17
C PHE A 201 11.31 18.32 3.65
N ALA A 202 11.46 19.41 2.88
CA ALA A 202 11.45 19.38 1.42
C ALA A 202 12.80 18.93 0.86
N SER A 203 13.88 19.61 1.28
CA SER A 203 15.25 19.25 0.90
C SER A 203 16.30 20.01 1.69
N ALA A 204 17.32 19.30 2.18
CA ALA A 204 18.46 19.91 2.85
C ALA A 204 19.20 20.90 1.93
N SER A 205 19.36 20.59 0.64
CA SER A 205 20.01 21.48 -0.34
C SER A 205 19.26 22.79 -0.54
N LEU A 206 17.93 22.80 -0.42
CA LEU A 206 17.14 24.02 -0.49
C LEU A 206 17.36 24.89 0.74
N SER A 207 17.37 24.29 1.94
CA SER A 207 17.57 25.03 3.20
C SER A 207 18.94 25.71 3.32
N GLU A 208 19.95 25.24 2.59
CA GLU A 208 21.26 25.89 2.49
C GLU A 208 21.26 27.12 1.58
N GLN A 209 20.31 27.21 0.64
CA GLN A 209 20.27 28.25 -0.39
C GLN A 209 19.23 29.33 -0.10
N ILE A 210 18.07 28.93 0.44
CA ILE A 210 16.94 29.80 0.72
C ILE A 210 16.41 29.57 2.15
N GLN A 211 15.90 30.62 2.77
CA GLN A 211 15.27 30.57 4.10
C GLN A 211 13.77 30.35 4.01
N THR A 212 13.12 31.01 3.05
CA THR A 212 11.69 30.87 2.80
C THR A 212 11.44 30.81 1.30
N PHE A 213 10.37 30.12 0.91
CA PHE A 213 9.84 30.26 -0.44
C PHE A 213 8.33 30.42 -0.43
N SER A 214 7.85 31.20 -1.39
CA SER A 214 6.44 31.33 -1.70
C SER A 214 6.19 30.96 -3.15
N ALA A 215 5.04 30.38 -3.42
CA ALA A 215 4.65 29.99 -4.77
C ALA A 215 3.17 30.33 -5.01
N GLY A 216 2.89 30.78 -6.23
CA GLY A 216 1.55 31.08 -6.71
C GLY A 216 1.25 30.31 -7.99
N PHE A 217 0.12 29.60 -8.02
CA PHE A 217 -0.31 28.77 -9.14
C PHE A 217 -1.75 29.10 -9.55
N GLU A 218 -2.01 29.13 -10.85
CA GLU A 218 -3.38 29.20 -11.38
C GLU A 218 -4.11 27.85 -11.27
N GLU A 219 -3.37 26.76 -11.45
CA GLU A 219 -3.85 25.38 -11.38
C GLU A 219 -3.26 24.69 -10.14
N SER A 220 -4.02 23.82 -9.47
CA SER A 220 -3.51 23.13 -8.27
C SER A 220 -2.29 22.27 -8.60
N PRO A 221 -1.17 22.42 -7.87
CA PRO A 221 0.01 21.55 -8.01
C PRO A 221 -0.28 20.06 -7.84
N SER A 222 -1.35 19.71 -7.13
CA SER A 222 -1.79 18.31 -6.97
C SER A 222 -2.40 17.74 -8.26
N GLN A 223 -2.98 18.58 -9.11
CA GLN A 223 -3.69 18.21 -10.34
C GLN A 223 -2.82 18.32 -11.59
N ILE A 224 -1.65 18.96 -11.52
CA ILE A 224 -0.70 19.08 -12.65
C ILE A 224 -0.37 17.69 -13.25
N ARG A 225 -0.36 16.63 -12.43
CA ARG A 225 -0.17 15.24 -12.87
C ARG A 225 -1.42 14.71 -13.59
N GLY A 226 -1.53 15.04 -14.87
CA GLY A 226 -2.67 14.65 -15.72
C GLY A 226 -3.07 15.74 -16.71
N MET A 227 -2.59 16.96 -16.49
CA MET A 227 -2.75 18.05 -17.44
C MET A 227 -1.78 17.92 -18.61
N GLN A 228 -2.12 18.57 -19.72
CA GLN A 228 -1.29 18.64 -20.93
C GLN A 228 -0.94 20.10 -21.23
N GLY A 229 0.26 20.32 -21.77
CA GLY A 229 0.70 21.65 -22.20
C GLY A 229 1.59 22.34 -21.16
N THR A 230 1.59 23.67 -21.20
CA THR A 230 2.44 24.53 -20.37
C THR A 230 1.61 25.38 -19.42
N PHE A 231 2.12 25.59 -18.20
CA PHE A 231 1.50 26.41 -17.16
C PHE A 231 2.46 27.51 -16.71
N GLU A 232 1.89 28.63 -16.27
CA GLU A 232 2.64 29.75 -15.74
C GLU A 232 2.61 29.69 -14.20
N ASN A 233 3.78 29.60 -13.58
CA ASN A 233 3.92 29.62 -12.13
C ASN A 233 4.75 30.84 -11.72
N ALA A 234 4.56 31.31 -10.49
CA ALA A 234 5.33 32.40 -9.94
C ALA A 234 5.85 32.08 -8.55
N TYR A 235 7.07 32.52 -8.26
CA TYR A 235 7.78 32.23 -7.02
C TYR A 235 8.37 33.48 -6.41
N LEU A 236 8.44 33.51 -5.08
CA LEU A 236 9.26 34.47 -4.35
C LEU A 236 10.20 33.68 -3.43
N LEU A 237 11.49 33.77 -3.69
CA LEU A 237 12.54 33.06 -2.96
C LEU A 237 13.30 34.05 -2.07
N GLU A 238 13.45 33.74 -0.79
CA GLU A 238 14.29 34.50 0.14
C GLU A 238 15.63 33.81 0.31
N ALA A 239 16.74 34.50 0.00
CA ALA A 239 18.08 33.94 0.12
C ALA A 239 18.43 33.60 1.57
N ALA A 240 19.13 32.49 1.78
CA ALA A 240 19.68 32.18 3.10
C ALA A 240 20.79 33.16 3.52
N ASP A 241 21.02 33.25 4.83
CA ASP A 241 22.03 34.15 5.41
C ASP A 241 23.42 33.98 4.77
N GLY A 242 23.87 35.01 4.05
CA GLY A 242 25.17 35.02 3.39
C GLY A 242 25.21 34.33 2.03
N VAL A 243 24.06 33.92 1.48
CA VAL A 243 23.89 33.42 0.12
C VAL A 243 23.41 34.55 -0.79
N ASP A 244 23.97 34.61 -1.99
CA ASP A 244 23.51 35.50 -3.06
C ASP A 244 22.85 34.62 -4.15
N LEU A 245 21.56 34.86 -4.45
CA LEU A 245 20.86 34.16 -5.52
C LEU A 245 21.23 34.77 -6.88
N ASP A 246 21.76 33.96 -7.80
CA ASP A 246 21.96 34.32 -9.20
C ASP A 246 21.07 33.45 -10.13
N ASP A 247 21.09 33.72 -11.44
CA ASP A 247 20.18 33.05 -12.38
C ASP A 247 20.41 31.52 -12.41
N ASP A 248 21.65 31.07 -12.18
CA ASP A 248 22.00 29.66 -12.17
C ASP A 248 21.50 28.98 -10.88
N ALA A 249 21.69 29.61 -9.72
CA ALA A 249 21.18 29.14 -8.43
C ALA A 249 19.63 29.10 -8.40
N VAL A 250 18.97 30.17 -8.88
CA VAL A 250 17.50 30.22 -8.97
C VAL A 250 16.97 29.11 -9.86
N LYS A 251 17.65 28.84 -10.98
CA LYS A 251 17.26 27.75 -11.88
C LYS A 251 17.43 26.38 -11.22
N GLU A 252 18.48 26.17 -10.44
CA GLU A 252 18.70 24.92 -9.70
C GLU A 252 17.60 24.69 -8.65
N ILE A 253 17.30 25.71 -7.85
CA ILE A 253 16.21 25.71 -6.86
C ILE A 253 14.88 25.37 -7.54
N LEU A 254 14.53 26.06 -8.64
CA LEU A 254 13.26 25.82 -9.31
C LEU A 254 13.19 24.46 -10.00
N GLN A 255 14.30 23.92 -10.47
CA GLN A 255 14.34 22.55 -10.99
C GLN A 255 14.10 21.48 -9.92
N GLU A 256 14.26 21.83 -8.65
CA GLU A 256 13.97 20.97 -7.51
C GLU A 256 12.52 21.15 -7.03
N LEU A 257 12.00 22.38 -7.05
CA LEU A 257 10.62 22.70 -6.65
C LEU A 257 9.56 22.32 -7.70
N GLU A 258 9.87 22.43 -8.98
CA GLU A 258 8.91 22.20 -10.07
C GLU A 258 8.69 20.71 -10.36
N GLN A 259 7.43 20.32 -10.52
CA GLN A 259 7.09 18.94 -10.91
C GLN A 259 7.28 18.67 -12.40
N GLY A 260 7.21 19.71 -13.23
CA GLY A 260 7.31 19.64 -14.68
C GLY A 260 8.68 20.07 -15.24
N THR A 261 8.76 20.24 -16.56
CA THR A 261 9.99 20.71 -17.21
C THR A 261 9.96 22.22 -17.35
N LEU A 262 10.95 22.91 -16.77
CA LEU A 262 11.10 24.36 -16.91
C LEU A 262 11.44 24.74 -18.37
N VAL A 263 10.54 25.47 -19.03
CA VAL A 263 10.67 25.92 -20.43
C VAL A 263 11.21 27.35 -20.50
N GLU A 264 10.60 28.26 -19.75
CA GLU A 264 11.00 29.67 -19.66
C GLU A 264 11.10 30.09 -18.20
N LEU A 265 12.00 31.05 -17.93
CA LEU A 265 12.28 31.58 -16.60
C LEU A 265 12.68 33.05 -16.74
N GLU A 266 11.97 33.93 -16.03
CA GLU A 266 12.29 35.35 -15.90
C GLU A 266 12.43 35.71 -14.40
N THR A 267 13.58 36.28 -14.01
CA THR A 267 13.89 36.59 -12.61
C THR A 267 14.05 38.09 -12.37
N GLU A 268 13.42 38.60 -11.31
CA GLU A 268 13.60 39.94 -10.76
C GLU A 268 14.18 39.87 -9.33
N TYR A 269 15.31 40.53 -9.09
CA TYR A 269 15.95 40.56 -7.78
C TYR A 269 15.63 41.84 -7.01
N ASP A 270 15.21 41.70 -5.74
CA ASP A 270 14.92 42.82 -4.85
C ASP A 270 15.20 42.49 -3.38
N ASP A 271 16.19 43.19 -2.80
CA ASP A 271 16.49 43.20 -1.35
C ASP A 271 16.61 41.82 -0.68
N GLY A 272 17.41 40.92 -1.28
CA GLY A 272 17.59 39.55 -0.76
C GLY A 272 16.55 38.54 -1.27
N PHE A 273 15.58 38.99 -2.09
CA PHE A 273 14.58 38.15 -2.71
C PHE A 273 14.80 37.99 -4.21
N ALA A 274 14.42 36.84 -4.75
CA ALA A 274 14.25 36.59 -6.17
C ALA A 274 12.77 36.32 -6.45
N TYR A 275 12.11 37.22 -7.19
CA TYR A 275 10.80 36.96 -7.77
C TYR A 275 11.00 36.30 -9.14
N VAL A 276 10.35 35.17 -9.38
CA VAL A 276 10.55 34.37 -10.58
C VAL A 276 9.22 34.05 -11.22
N GLU A 277 9.10 34.31 -12.51
CA GLU A 277 7.99 33.82 -13.33
C GLU A 277 8.52 32.69 -14.21
N THR A 278 7.82 31.57 -14.21
CA THR A 278 8.22 30.36 -14.94
C THR A 278 7.12 29.91 -15.88
N VAL A 279 7.52 29.32 -17.01
CA VAL A 279 6.65 28.52 -17.86
C VAL A 279 7.12 27.08 -17.75
N VAL A 280 6.22 26.19 -17.35
CA VAL A 280 6.53 24.80 -17.03
C VAL A 280 5.69 23.90 -17.90
N GLU A 281 6.31 22.97 -18.60
CA GLU A 281 5.62 21.91 -19.31
C GLU A 281 5.19 20.81 -18.34
N ALA A 282 3.97 20.31 -18.51
CA ALA A 282 3.40 19.25 -17.68
C ALA A 282 4.36 18.06 -17.55
N PRO A 283 4.49 17.45 -16.35
CA PRO A 283 5.22 16.20 -16.22
C PRO A 283 4.60 15.13 -17.14
N PRO A 284 5.43 14.20 -17.66
CA PRO A 284 4.93 13.16 -18.55
C PRO A 284 3.96 12.22 -17.82
N ARG A 285 2.94 11.74 -18.52
CA ARG A 285 1.95 10.81 -17.96
C ARG A 285 2.47 9.38 -18.03
N ARG A 286 2.33 8.60 -16.96
CA ARG A 286 2.67 7.17 -17.00
C ARG A 286 1.62 6.43 -17.84
N ALA A 287 2.04 5.70 -18.88
CA ALA A 287 1.15 4.95 -19.78
C ALA A 287 1.72 3.56 -20.08
N ARG A 288 1.38 2.56 -19.26
CA ARG A 288 1.83 1.18 -19.44
C ARG A 288 1.33 0.57 -20.76
N GLU A 289 0.08 0.86 -21.12
CA GLU A 289 -0.61 0.31 -22.29
C GLU A 289 -0.11 0.91 -23.61
N ALA A 290 0.50 2.10 -23.58
CA ALA A 290 1.06 2.75 -24.76
C ALA A 290 2.51 2.31 -25.04
N ALA A 291 3.24 1.93 -23.99
CA ALA A 291 4.62 1.47 -24.10
C ALA A 291 4.70 0.03 -24.66
N PRO A 292 5.73 -0.31 -25.44
CA PRO A 292 5.93 -1.68 -25.91
C PRO A 292 5.96 -2.68 -24.76
N ASP A 293 5.35 -3.85 -24.96
CA ASP A 293 5.29 -4.89 -23.92
C ASP A 293 6.61 -5.68 -23.86
N ALA A 294 7.59 -5.11 -23.18
CA ALA A 294 8.96 -5.63 -23.10
C ALA A 294 9.43 -5.80 -21.65
N SER A 295 10.27 -6.82 -21.44
CA SER A 295 10.95 -7.07 -20.17
C SER A 295 12.43 -6.69 -20.29
N VAL A 296 12.88 -5.74 -19.49
CA VAL A 296 14.30 -5.35 -19.44
C VAL A 296 14.88 -5.76 -18.08
N GLY A 297 15.90 -6.59 -18.12
CA GLY A 297 16.69 -6.97 -16.97
C GLY A 297 17.83 -6.01 -16.71
N ILE A 298 18.18 -5.88 -15.44
CA ILE A 298 19.41 -5.25 -14.99
C ILE A 298 20.31 -6.29 -14.33
N LYS A 299 21.61 -6.23 -14.58
CA LYS A 299 22.64 -7.02 -13.89
C LYS A 299 23.79 -6.12 -13.49
N THR A 300 24.17 -6.16 -12.21
CA THR A 300 25.37 -5.48 -11.70
C THR A 300 26.59 -6.36 -11.91
N ALA A 301 27.68 -5.79 -12.41
CA ALA A 301 28.99 -6.42 -12.37
C ALA A 301 29.71 -5.91 -11.12
N ASP A 302 29.44 -6.57 -9.98
CA ASP A 302 30.03 -6.23 -8.70
C ASP A 302 31.56 -6.23 -8.84
N GLY A 303 32.22 -5.13 -8.44
CA GLY A 303 33.67 -4.94 -8.56
C GLY A 303 34.15 -4.25 -9.84
N GLU A 304 33.30 -4.07 -10.85
CA GLU A 304 33.63 -3.29 -12.06
C GLU A 304 32.95 -1.91 -12.11
N GLY A 305 31.92 -1.69 -11.28
CA GLY A 305 31.20 -0.42 -11.24
C GLY A 305 30.37 -0.18 -12.50
N THR A 306 29.96 -1.26 -13.15
CA THR A 306 29.15 -1.23 -14.37
C THR A 306 27.85 -1.98 -14.19
N VAL A 307 26.87 -1.56 -14.97
CA VAL A 307 25.55 -2.16 -15.04
C VAL A 307 25.29 -2.59 -16.47
N THR A 308 24.77 -3.80 -16.64
CA THR A 308 24.31 -4.29 -17.94
C THR A 308 22.78 -4.36 -17.95
N LEU A 309 22.18 -3.65 -18.90
CA LEU A 309 20.75 -3.70 -19.20
C LEU A 309 20.56 -4.67 -20.35
N THR A 310 19.67 -5.66 -20.21
CA THR A 310 19.41 -6.67 -21.23
C THR A 310 17.93 -6.74 -21.53
N HIS A 311 17.55 -6.65 -22.81
CA HIS A 311 16.20 -6.97 -23.24
C HIS A 311 16.02 -8.50 -23.09
N ARG A 312 15.17 -8.91 -22.16
CA ARG A 312 15.01 -10.32 -21.78
C ARG A 312 13.98 -11.04 -22.64
N SER A 313 12.87 -10.36 -22.95
CA SER A 313 11.75 -10.92 -23.71
C SER A 313 10.74 -9.81 -24.08
N GLY A 314 9.86 -10.11 -25.03
CA GLY A 314 8.73 -9.25 -25.40
C GLY A 314 8.98 -8.36 -26.62
N GLU A 315 8.16 -7.33 -26.79
CA GLU A 315 8.16 -6.46 -27.96
C GLU A 315 9.48 -5.69 -28.12
N SER A 316 9.85 -5.45 -29.36
CA SER A 316 11.00 -4.62 -29.72
C SER A 316 10.71 -3.15 -29.42
N ILE A 317 11.65 -2.46 -28.75
CA ILE A 317 11.49 -1.05 -28.38
C ILE A 317 12.32 -0.18 -29.33
N PRO A 318 11.75 0.85 -29.98
CA PRO A 318 12.55 1.83 -30.71
C PRO A 318 13.58 2.46 -29.77
N ALA A 319 14.87 2.31 -30.06
CA ALA A 319 15.92 2.72 -29.13
C ALA A 319 15.98 4.25 -28.93
N GLU A 320 15.50 5.02 -29.92
CA GLU A 320 15.34 6.48 -29.84
C GLU A 320 14.27 6.94 -28.84
N MET A 321 13.36 6.05 -28.45
CA MET A 321 12.34 6.32 -27.42
C MET A 321 12.80 5.86 -26.03
N LEU A 322 13.99 5.28 -25.90
CA LEU A 322 14.56 4.89 -24.61
C LEU A 322 15.48 5.96 -24.08
N GLU A 323 15.24 6.36 -22.83
CA GLU A 323 16.11 7.27 -22.09
C GLU A 323 16.70 6.55 -20.88
N LEU A 324 18.03 6.50 -20.83
CA LEU A 324 18.78 5.98 -19.69
C LEU A 324 19.34 7.11 -18.83
N TRP A 325 19.03 7.05 -17.55
CA TRP A 325 19.47 8.00 -16.53
C TRP A 325 20.29 7.30 -15.46
N VAL A 326 21.38 7.93 -15.05
CA VAL A 326 22.26 7.51 -13.95
C VAL A 326 22.41 8.69 -12.99
N ASN A 327 22.06 8.49 -11.72
CA ASN A 327 22.16 9.51 -10.66
C ASN A 327 21.45 10.83 -11.00
N GLY A 328 20.29 10.76 -11.66
CA GLY A 328 19.52 11.95 -12.03
C GLY A 328 20.04 12.71 -13.26
N ALA A 329 21.07 12.22 -13.94
CA ALA A 329 21.56 12.76 -15.21
C ALA A 329 21.41 11.72 -16.33
N MET A 330 21.19 12.16 -17.57
CA MET A 330 21.23 11.24 -18.72
C MET A 330 22.62 10.60 -18.80
N ALA A 331 22.66 9.27 -18.95
CA ALA A 331 23.90 8.53 -19.10
C ALA A 331 24.67 8.96 -20.36
N GLU A 332 25.99 8.89 -20.33
CA GLU A 332 26.83 9.22 -21.50
C GLU A 332 26.59 8.25 -22.68
N THR A 333 26.27 6.99 -22.36
CA THR A 333 25.91 5.96 -23.34
C THR A 333 24.40 5.72 -23.29
N GLN A 334 23.70 5.99 -24.39
CA GLN A 334 22.27 5.74 -24.53
C GLN A 334 21.99 4.49 -25.38
N PRO A 335 20.83 3.82 -25.21
CA PRO A 335 20.43 2.71 -26.09
C PRO A 335 20.46 3.07 -27.58
N ALA A 336 20.04 4.29 -27.93
CA ALA A 336 20.04 4.80 -29.30
C ALA A 336 21.44 4.95 -29.94
N ASP A 337 22.52 4.94 -29.14
CA ASP A 337 23.88 5.01 -29.66
C ASP A 337 24.36 3.67 -30.23
N GLU A 338 23.82 2.55 -29.72
CA GLU A 338 24.21 1.19 -30.11
C GLU A 338 23.15 0.48 -30.97
N PHE A 339 21.87 0.76 -30.73
CA PHE A 339 20.76 0.06 -31.34
C PHE A 339 19.87 1.02 -32.13
N GLU A 340 19.34 0.57 -33.27
CA GLU A 340 18.20 1.25 -33.91
C GLU A 340 16.88 0.83 -33.23
N THR A 341 16.83 -0.40 -32.73
CA THR A 341 15.71 -0.98 -31.99
C THR A 341 16.30 -1.93 -30.97
N PHE A 342 15.88 -1.82 -29.73
CA PHE A 342 16.31 -2.67 -28.63
C PHE A 342 15.41 -3.91 -28.58
N THR A 343 15.99 -5.06 -28.88
CA THR A 343 15.30 -6.34 -29.12
C THR A 343 15.86 -7.44 -28.22
N GLU A 344 15.12 -8.54 -28.09
CA GLU A 344 15.49 -9.64 -27.21
C GLU A 344 16.93 -10.13 -27.42
N GLY A 345 17.67 -10.24 -26.30
CA GLY A 345 19.09 -10.59 -26.28
C GLY A 345 20.05 -9.40 -26.47
N ASP A 346 19.56 -8.22 -26.87
CA ASP A 346 20.38 -7.01 -26.90
C ASP A 346 20.76 -6.60 -25.48
N SER A 347 22.02 -6.17 -25.31
CA SER A 347 22.57 -5.78 -24.02
C SER A 347 23.38 -4.50 -24.12
N LEU A 348 23.09 -3.54 -23.24
CA LEU A 348 23.82 -2.28 -23.09
C LEU A 348 24.56 -2.27 -21.75
N THR A 349 25.88 -2.11 -21.78
CA THR A 349 26.69 -1.96 -20.56
C THR A 349 27.07 -0.50 -20.36
N VAL A 350 26.87 0.01 -19.14
CA VAL A 350 27.10 1.42 -18.78
C VAL A 350 27.90 1.50 -17.48
N ASP A 351 28.85 2.43 -17.44
CA ASP A 351 29.62 2.76 -16.23
C ASP A 351 28.74 3.57 -15.27
N THR A 352 28.49 3.06 -14.07
CA THR A 352 27.63 3.70 -13.05
C THR A 352 28.39 4.05 -11.77
N GLY A 353 29.54 3.42 -11.54
CA GLY A 353 30.18 3.37 -10.23
C GLY A 353 29.52 2.32 -9.32
N PRO A 354 30.06 2.14 -8.09
CA PRO A 354 29.59 1.10 -7.16
C PRO A 354 28.25 1.43 -6.49
N LEU A 355 27.96 2.72 -6.27
CA LEU A 355 26.70 3.21 -5.70
C LEU A 355 26.06 4.17 -6.69
N ALA A 356 24.89 3.81 -7.20
CA ALA A 356 24.20 4.61 -8.21
C ALA A 356 22.69 4.36 -8.22
N VAL A 357 21.95 5.26 -8.83
CA VAL A 357 20.55 5.06 -9.20
C VAL A 357 20.50 4.92 -10.71
N VAL A 358 19.96 3.81 -11.21
CA VAL A 358 19.79 3.55 -12.64
C VAL A 358 18.31 3.52 -12.99
N TYR A 359 17.94 4.33 -13.98
CA TYR A 359 16.56 4.48 -14.41
C TYR A 359 16.48 4.43 -15.94
N LEU A 360 15.80 3.42 -16.48
CA LEU A 360 15.54 3.27 -17.91
C LEU A 360 14.04 3.41 -18.15
N ARG A 361 13.65 4.36 -19.00
CA ARG A 361 12.26 4.53 -19.43
C ARG A 361 12.11 4.55 -20.94
N TRP A 362 10.95 4.09 -21.40
CA TRP A 362 10.36 4.50 -22.68
C TRP A 362 9.69 5.86 -22.49
N PHE A 363 9.89 6.77 -23.45
CA PHE A 363 9.32 8.10 -23.46
C PHE A 363 8.85 8.48 -24.87
N ASP A 364 7.56 8.77 -24.99
CA ASP A 364 6.95 9.35 -26.20
C ASP A 364 6.84 10.88 -26.02
N GLU A 365 7.71 11.61 -26.69
CA GLU A 365 7.75 13.07 -26.67
C GLU A 365 6.48 13.71 -27.25
N GLU A 366 5.83 13.08 -28.26
CA GLU A 366 4.66 13.67 -28.93
C GLU A 366 3.41 13.52 -28.06
N ALA A 367 3.28 12.41 -27.35
CA ALA A 367 2.19 12.17 -26.40
C ALA A 367 2.48 12.69 -24.98
N ASN A 368 3.75 13.04 -24.69
CA ASN A 368 4.26 13.29 -23.33
C ASN A 368 3.92 12.13 -22.37
N GLU A 369 4.13 10.89 -22.84
CA GLU A 369 3.83 9.67 -22.08
C GLU A 369 5.11 8.86 -21.82
N TYR A 370 5.16 8.16 -20.68
CA TYR A 370 6.33 7.34 -20.33
C TYR A 370 5.97 6.02 -19.66
N PHE A 371 6.91 5.08 -19.71
CA PHE A 371 6.90 3.86 -18.92
C PHE A 371 8.32 3.49 -18.48
N ALA A 372 8.50 3.20 -17.19
CA ALA A 372 9.80 2.81 -16.65
C ALA A 372 9.97 1.29 -16.75
N TYR A 373 11.01 0.83 -17.46
CA TYR A 373 11.38 -0.58 -17.52
C TYR A 373 12.33 -0.97 -16.39
N VAL A 374 13.24 -0.07 -16.00
CA VAL A 374 14.19 -0.29 -14.91
C VAL A 374 14.19 0.91 -13.98
N ASN A 375 14.15 0.65 -12.68
CA ASN A 375 14.23 1.65 -11.63
C ASN A 375 14.88 1.04 -10.39
N GLU A 376 16.21 1.13 -10.28
CA GLU A 376 16.98 0.39 -9.28
C GLU A 376 18.10 1.20 -8.64
N ALA A 377 18.30 0.99 -7.33
CA ALA A 377 19.50 1.46 -6.63
C ALA A 377 20.59 0.37 -6.67
N ILE A 378 21.74 0.72 -7.22
CA ILE A 378 22.95 -0.09 -7.29
C ILE A 378 23.71 0.05 -5.97
N GLY A 379 24.19 -1.08 -5.45
CA GLY A 379 24.98 -1.13 -4.21
C GLY A 379 24.20 -1.54 -2.95
N ARG A 380 22.93 -1.96 -3.06
CA ARG A 380 22.14 -2.48 -1.92
C ARG A 380 22.82 -3.65 -1.19
N ASN A 381 23.50 -4.50 -1.95
CA ASN A 381 24.21 -5.67 -1.42
C ASN A 381 25.64 -5.34 -0.97
N SER A 382 26.06 -4.07 -1.09
CA SER A 382 27.40 -3.61 -0.69
C SER A 382 27.45 -3.13 0.76
N PHE A 383 26.42 -3.42 1.56
CA PHE A 383 26.37 -3.07 2.98
C PHE A 383 25.97 -4.27 3.82
N GLU A 384 26.80 -4.58 4.81
CA GLU A 384 26.44 -5.43 5.94
C GLU A 384 25.88 -4.57 7.07
N LYS A 385 24.89 -5.09 7.80
CA LYS A 385 24.19 -4.37 8.86
C LYS A 385 24.22 -5.17 10.15
N SER A 386 24.51 -4.50 11.25
CA SER A 386 24.46 -5.09 12.59
C SER A 386 23.76 -4.14 13.56
N TYR A 387 23.21 -4.70 14.63
CA TYR A 387 22.61 -3.93 15.73
C TYR A 387 23.09 -4.48 17.05
N ASP A 388 23.75 -3.63 17.83
CA ASP A 388 24.13 -3.90 19.20
C ASP A 388 23.09 -3.31 20.16
N PRO A 389 22.25 -4.15 20.80
CA PRO A 389 21.23 -3.71 21.75
C PRO A 389 21.81 -3.18 23.09
N SER A 390 23.04 -3.55 23.47
CA SER A 390 23.69 -3.03 24.69
C SER A 390 24.10 -1.58 24.52
N THR A 391 24.54 -1.20 23.32
CA THR A 391 24.94 0.18 22.99
C THR A 391 23.85 0.96 22.25
N LYS A 392 22.77 0.28 21.86
CA LYS A 392 21.71 0.80 20.97
C LYS A 392 22.30 1.38 19.69
N ALA A 393 23.27 0.69 19.11
CA ALA A 393 24.01 1.15 17.95
C ALA A 393 23.68 0.29 16.72
N VAL A 394 23.28 0.93 15.61
CA VAL A 394 23.21 0.30 14.29
C VAL A 394 24.49 0.60 13.54
N GLU A 395 25.20 -0.44 13.12
CA GLU A 395 26.38 -0.32 12.28
C GLU A 395 26.05 -0.78 10.85
N MET A 396 26.42 0.03 9.86
CA MET A 396 26.32 -0.31 8.44
C MET A 396 27.72 -0.27 7.84
N THR A 397 28.31 -1.44 7.58
CA THR A 397 29.66 -1.60 7.07
C THR A 397 29.63 -1.78 5.56
N TYR A 398 30.40 -0.97 4.84
CA TYR A 398 30.53 -1.09 3.41
C TYR A 398 31.40 -2.30 3.03
N THR A 399 30.84 -3.23 2.27
CA THR A 399 31.49 -4.46 1.80
C THR A 399 31.79 -4.46 0.31
N GLY A 400 31.44 -3.39 -0.40
CA GLY A 400 31.72 -3.25 -1.83
C GLY A 400 33.22 -3.29 -2.14
N GLU A 401 33.58 -3.92 -3.26
CA GLU A 401 34.99 -4.10 -3.67
C GLU A 401 35.65 -2.82 -4.21
N MET A 402 34.84 -1.83 -4.62
CA MET A 402 35.29 -0.55 -5.17
C MET A 402 35.04 0.60 -4.20
N ASP A 403 35.93 1.57 -4.19
CA ASP A 403 35.76 2.83 -3.45
C ASP A 403 34.52 3.59 -3.98
N ALA A 404 33.67 4.09 -3.07
CA ALA A 404 32.47 4.85 -3.40
C ALA A 404 32.56 6.29 -2.88
N GLU A 405 31.84 7.23 -3.51
CA GLU A 405 31.76 8.62 -3.06
C GLU A 405 30.71 8.75 -1.95
N THR A 406 31.04 9.45 -0.87
CA THR A 406 30.17 9.63 0.32
C THR A 406 29.25 10.85 0.23
N ASP A 407 29.55 11.79 -0.67
CA ASP A 407 28.81 13.04 -0.90
C ASP A 407 27.36 12.82 -1.34
N ARG A 408 27.06 11.64 -1.89
CA ARG A 408 25.72 11.21 -2.30
C ARG A 408 25.00 10.36 -1.27
N LEU A 409 25.54 10.20 -0.07
CA LEU A 409 24.87 9.42 0.97
C LEU A 409 24.03 10.35 1.84
N ALA A 410 22.80 9.95 2.10
CA ALA A 410 21.98 10.54 3.15
C ALA A 410 21.53 9.44 4.12
N LEU A 411 21.68 9.72 5.40
CA LEU A 411 21.32 8.83 6.49
C LEU A 411 20.15 9.43 7.27
N THR A 412 19.09 8.66 7.42
CA THR A 412 17.86 9.08 8.11
C THR A 412 17.48 8.06 9.16
N VAL A 413 17.04 8.54 10.32
CA VAL A 413 16.49 7.73 11.40
C VAL A 413 15.05 8.16 11.62
N ARG A 414 14.12 7.20 11.57
CA ARG A 414 12.75 7.39 12.02
C ARG A 414 12.62 6.80 13.41
N ARG A 415 12.51 7.68 14.40
CA ARG A 415 12.37 7.32 15.81
C ARG A 415 10.91 7.08 16.12
N ARG A 416 10.60 5.95 16.73
CA ARG A 416 9.26 5.67 17.23
C ARG A 416 9.05 6.48 18.50
N VAL A 417 7.98 7.26 18.52
CA VAL A 417 7.50 7.97 19.71
C VAL A 417 6.20 7.30 20.13
N ASP A 418 6.22 6.66 21.30
CA ASP A 418 5.01 6.12 21.91
C ASP A 418 4.20 7.28 22.47
N ASN A 419 2.91 7.34 22.12
CA ASN A 419 1.96 8.21 22.78
C ASN A 419 1.59 7.61 24.15
N ASP A 420 1.14 8.45 25.08
CA ASP A 420 0.77 8.06 26.45
C ASP A 420 -0.14 6.80 26.51
N GLU A 421 -0.04 6.09 27.64
CA GLU A 421 -0.36 4.67 27.93
C GLU A 421 -1.71 4.05 27.44
N ASP A 422 -2.62 4.79 26.81
CA ASP A 422 -3.99 4.32 26.53
C ASP A 422 -4.38 4.21 25.04
N ASP A 423 -3.57 4.72 24.10
CA ASP A 423 -3.87 4.59 22.66
C ASP A 423 -2.75 3.82 21.96
N ASN A 424 -3.09 2.71 21.30
CA ASN A 424 -2.13 1.81 20.66
C ASN A 424 -1.56 2.41 19.34
N THR A 425 -1.42 3.73 19.32
CA THR A 425 -0.96 4.55 18.20
C THR A 425 0.44 5.06 18.50
N TYR A 426 1.33 4.95 17.53
CA TYR A 426 2.70 5.45 17.61
C TYR A 426 2.93 6.46 16.50
N ARG A 427 3.70 7.51 16.79
CA ARG A 427 4.17 8.46 15.78
C ARG A 427 5.63 8.16 15.43
N TYR A 428 6.07 8.58 14.25
CA TYR A 428 7.47 8.60 13.89
C TYR A 428 7.97 10.03 13.81
N GLU A 429 9.05 10.32 14.52
CA GLU A 429 9.87 11.51 14.29
C GLU A 429 10.98 11.15 13.31
N THR A 430 11.24 11.99 12.31
CA THR A 430 12.28 11.73 11.30
C THR A 430 13.44 12.69 11.53
N GLU A 431 14.64 12.14 11.66
CA GLU A 431 15.88 12.88 11.87
C GLU A 431 16.88 12.51 10.76
N GLN A 432 17.53 13.50 10.16
CA GLN A 432 18.64 13.30 9.22
C GLN A 432 19.96 13.43 9.96
N LEU A 433 20.84 12.44 9.82
CA LEU A 433 22.15 12.40 10.49
C LEU A 433 23.26 12.64 9.47
N THR A 434 23.98 13.75 9.62
CA THR A 434 25.14 14.09 8.76
C THR A 434 26.46 13.66 9.38
N ALA A 435 26.60 13.75 10.71
CA ALA A 435 27.85 13.46 11.41
C ALA A 435 28.45 12.07 11.09
N PRO A 436 27.68 10.95 11.03
CA PRO A 436 28.25 9.64 10.69
C PRO A 436 28.88 9.59 9.29
N ILE A 437 28.36 10.38 8.34
CA ILE A 437 28.88 10.45 6.97
C ILE A 437 30.12 11.33 6.93
N GLU A 438 30.12 12.48 7.61
CA GLU A 438 31.27 13.41 7.66
C GLU A 438 32.52 12.76 8.27
N GLU A 439 32.36 11.83 9.21
CA GLU A 439 33.47 11.11 9.84
C GLU A 439 34.23 10.17 8.88
N LEU A 440 33.58 9.72 7.81
CA LEU A 440 34.18 8.84 6.79
C LEU A 440 35.04 9.60 5.78
N GLY A 441 34.88 10.92 5.68
CA GLY A 441 35.53 11.75 4.66
C GLY A 441 34.92 11.55 3.26
N ASP A 442 35.65 11.91 2.21
CA ASP A 442 35.15 11.99 0.82
C ASP A 442 34.99 10.63 0.11
N THR A 443 35.39 9.52 0.73
CA THR A 443 35.45 8.20 0.06
C THR A 443 35.16 7.08 1.05
N LEU A 444 34.27 6.18 0.64
CA LEU A 444 33.87 4.97 1.35
C LEU A 444 34.64 3.77 0.79
N THR A 445 35.44 3.12 1.62
CA THR A 445 36.27 1.95 1.27
C THR A 445 35.80 0.70 2.00
N THR A 446 36.16 -0.48 1.49
CA THR A 446 35.72 -1.75 2.09
C THR A 446 36.10 -1.84 3.58
N GLY A 447 35.12 -2.05 4.45
CA GLY A 447 35.27 -2.14 5.90
C GLY A 447 35.01 -0.82 6.63
N ASP A 448 34.74 0.28 5.92
CA ASP A 448 34.28 1.51 6.54
C ASP A 448 32.83 1.36 7.05
N SER A 449 32.55 1.88 8.24
CA SER A 449 31.27 1.69 8.93
C SER A 449 30.61 3.02 9.27
N LEU A 450 29.31 3.11 8.99
CA LEU A 450 28.42 4.16 9.48
C LEU A 450 27.76 3.67 10.76
N THR A 451 27.89 4.43 11.85
CA THR A 451 27.26 4.08 13.13
C THR A 451 26.16 5.08 13.48
N VAL A 452 24.97 4.56 13.75
CA VAL A 452 23.85 5.31 14.34
C VAL A 452 23.72 4.91 15.80
N GLU A 453 23.98 5.85 16.71
CA GLU A 453 23.82 5.65 18.14
C GLU A 453 22.37 5.92 18.58
N GLU A 454 22.01 5.47 19.79
CA GLU A 454 20.70 5.70 20.43
C GLU A 454 19.49 5.16 19.65
N ALA A 455 19.68 4.14 18.82
CA ALA A 455 18.64 3.56 18.00
C ALA A 455 17.88 2.46 18.78
N GLY A 456 16.63 2.73 19.12
CA GLY A 456 15.76 1.88 19.94
C GLY A 456 14.96 0.85 19.14
N ILE A 457 14.34 -0.11 19.85
CA ILE A 457 13.38 -1.05 19.23
C ILE A 457 12.20 -0.27 18.65
N GLY A 458 11.82 -0.57 17.41
CA GLY A 458 10.75 0.12 16.69
C GLY A 458 11.25 1.23 15.76
N ASP A 459 12.48 1.72 15.98
CA ASP A 459 13.10 2.71 15.10
C ASP A 459 13.45 2.11 13.74
N ARG A 460 13.64 3.00 12.77
CA ARG A 460 14.07 2.63 11.42
C ARG A 460 15.22 3.51 10.97
N VAL A 461 16.33 2.86 10.62
CA VAL A 461 17.49 3.49 10.00
C VAL A 461 17.43 3.26 8.50
N GLU A 462 17.64 4.32 7.73
CA GLU A 462 17.62 4.31 6.27
C GLU A 462 18.84 5.04 5.71
N LEU A 463 19.67 4.31 4.96
CA LEU A 463 20.74 4.87 4.14
C LEU A 463 20.25 4.93 2.70
N ARG A 464 20.30 6.11 2.09
CA ARG A 464 19.83 6.34 0.71
C ARG A 464 20.82 7.15 -0.10
N LEU A 465 20.68 7.09 -1.42
CA LEU A 465 21.37 7.97 -2.35
C LEU A 465 20.64 9.31 -2.46
N ASP A 466 21.37 10.38 -2.13
CA ASP A 466 20.97 11.76 -2.26
C ASP A 466 21.40 12.31 -3.62
N VAL A 467 20.61 11.96 -4.64
CA VAL A 467 20.81 12.38 -6.03
C VAL A 467 19.56 13.09 -6.54
N PRO A 468 19.61 13.92 -7.59
CA PRO A 468 18.41 14.59 -8.12
C PRO A 468 17.29 13.61 -8.52
N GLN A 469 16.02 13.93 -8.22
CA GLN A 469 14.84 13.13 -8.62
C GLN A 469 14.48 13.33 -10.09
N LYS A 470 15.42 12.96 -10.97
CA LYS A 470 15.27 13.09 -12.40
C LYS A 470 15.35 11.72 -13.09
N PRO A 471 14.42 11.41 -14.01
CA PRO A 471 13.25 12.21 -14.37
C PRO A 471 12.20 12.27 -13.24
N ALA A 472 11.50 13.41 -13.12
CA ALA A 472 10.43 13.58 -12.15
C ALA A 472 9.29 12.60 -12.46
N SER A 473 8.97 11.72 -11.52
CA SER A 473 7.91 10.70 -11.67
C SER A 473 7.23 10.46 -10.33
N SER A 474 5.97 10.04 -10.35
CA SER A 474 5.15 9.90 -9.12
C SER A 474 5.70 8.89 -8.10
N PHE A 475 6.59 8.00 -8.52
CA PHE A 475 7.22 7.01 -7.65
C PHE A 475 8.73 7.23 -7.48
N GLY A 476 9.31 8.22 -8.18
CA GLY A 476 10.74 8.52 -8.19
C GLY A 476 11.62 7.31 -8.52
N PRO A 477 12.94 7.49 -8.63
CA PRO A 477 13.83 6.36 -8.59
C PRO A 477 13.92 5.77 -7.19
N ASP A 478 14.01 4.44 -7.04
CA ASP A 478 14.35 3.84 -5.75
C ASP A 478 15.82 4.19 -5.41
N ARG A 479 16.02 4.80 -4.24
CA ARG A 479 17.32 5.33 -3.77
C ARG A 479 17.82 4.62 -2.53
N THR A 480 17.01 3.75 -1.94
CA THR A 480 17.33 3.13 -0.66
C THR A 480 18.46 2.12 -0.85
N LEU A 481 19.59 2.33 -0.19
CA LEU A 481 20.69 1.37 -0.15
C LEU A 481 20.49 0.39 1.01
N VAL A 482 20.21 0.92 2.20
CA VAL A 482 19.94 0.13 3.41
C VAL A 482 18.64 0.61 4.02
N ARG A 483 17.76 -0.34 4.35
CA ARG A 483 16.60 -0.13 5.21
C ARG A 483 16.67 -1.10 6.35
N TYR A 484 16.83 -0.59 7.56
CA TYR A 484 16.95 -1.39 8.76
C TYR A 484 15.90 -0.99 9.77
N ARG A 485 14.92 -1.88 10.00
CA ARG A 485 13.96 -1.71 11.10
C ARG A 485 14.49 -2.45 12.31
N ILE A 486 14.71 -1.71 13.39
CA ILE A 486 15.16 -2.27 14.65
C ILE A 486 13.96 -2.96 15.27
N ARG A 487 14.11 -4.26 15.51
CA ARG A 487 13.05 -5.12 16.02
C ARG A 487 13.64 -6.18 16.93
N GLU A 488 12.79 -6.69 17.81
CA GLU A 488 13.11 -7.84 18.63
C GLU A 488 13.43 -9.07 17.75
N PRO A 489 14.32 -9.96 18.23
CA PRO A 489 14.60 -11.22 17.55
C PRO A 489 13.34 -12.06 17.38
N ARG A 490 13.22 -12.72 16.22
CA ARG A 490 12.13 -13.67 15.97
C ARG A 490 12.55 -15.07 16.36
N ILE A 491 11.93 -15.59 17.40
CA ILE A 491 12.07 -16.98 17.84
C ILE A 491 10.68 -17.55 18.04
N SER A 492 10.49 -18.85 17.87
CA SER A 492 9.22 -19.47 18.21
C SER A 492 9.42 -20.81 18.89
N VAL A 493 8.56 -21.08 19.85
CA VAL A 493 8.51 -22.34 20.58
C VAL A 493 7.42 -23.21 19.97
N MET A 494 7.79 -24.42 19.55
CA MET A 494 6.94 -25.35 18.82
C MET A 494 6.88 -26.69 19.54
N ASN A 495 5.70 -27.12 19.97
CA ASN A 495 5.50 -28.47 20.51
C ASN A 495 5.31 -29.53 19.40
N ARG A 496 6.34 -29.94 18.66
CA ARG A 496 6.18 -30.91 17.56
C ARG A 496 5.99 -32.31 18.14
N GLY A 497 4.76 -32.79 18.34
CA GLY A 497 4.47 -34.02 19.11
C GLY A 497 5.34 -35.27 18.86
N ASP A 498 5.90 -35.49 17.67
CA ASP A 498 6.85 -36.57 17.38
C ASP A 498 8.33 -36.25 17.70
N LYS A 499 8.67 -34.97 17.76
CA LYS A 499 10.01 -34.40 18.02
C LYS A 499 10.14 -33.68 19.37
N GLY A 500 9.06 -33.57 20.14
CA GLY A 500 9.01 -32.85 21.42
C GLY A 500 8.98 -31.32 21.26
N LEU A 501 9.24 -30.62 22.35
CA LEU A 501 9.30 -29.16 22.38
C LEU A 501 10.58 -28.67 21.67
N THR A 502 10.42 -27.77 20.70
CA THR A 502 11.53 -27.23 19.91
C THR A 502 11.49 -25.71 19.90
N LEU A 503 12.61 -25.07 20.21
CA LEU A 503 12.80 -23.64 20.00
C LEU A 503 13.45 -23.45 18.63
N ARG A 504 12.86 -22.62 17.77
CA ARG A 504 13.42 -22.34 16.44
C ARG A 504 13.68 -20.85 16.22
N TYR A 505 14.87 -20.53 15.77
CA TYR A 505 15.27 -19.17 15.42
C TYR A 505 14.85 -18.82 13.99
N TYR A 506 14.16 -17.69 13.82
CA TYR A 506 13.59 -17.27 12.53
C TYR A 506 14.12 -15.93 12.02
N ASP A 507 14.95 -15.24 12.82
CA ASP A 507 15.46 -13.94 12.44
C ASP A 507 16.49 -14.03 11.31
N ASP A 508 16.62 -12.96 10.54
CA ASP A 508 17.58 -12.85 9.44
C ASP A 508 19.00 -12.45 9.89
N ILE A 509 19.16 -12.12 11.17
CA ILE A 509 20.41 -11.63 11.76
C ILE A 509 20.92 -12.68 12.73
N ALA A 510 22.15 -13.15 12.54
CA ALA A 510 22.77 -14.07 13.48
C ALA A 510 23.04 -13.38 14.83
N ARG A 511 22.80 -14.08 15.95
CA ARG A 511 22.97 -13.51 17.30
C ARG A 511 23.63 -14.50 18.25
N ASP A 512 24.43 -13.99 19.18
CA ASP A 512 25.04 -14.81 20.23
C ASP A 512 23.96 -15.52 21.05
N ALA A 513 24.09 -16.82 21.20
CA ALA A 513 23.10 -17.65 21.90
C ALA A 513 23.07 -17.38 23.41
N GLU A 514 24.15 -16.84 24.01
CA GLU A 514 24.19 -16.42 25.42
C GLU A 514 23.22 -15.28 25.74
N ASN A 515 22.76 -14.56 24.71
CA ASN A 515 21.78 -13.48 24.84
C ASN A 515 20.34 -13.95 24.95
N PHE A 516 20.10 -15.26 25.02
CA PHE A 516 18.76 -15.83 25.09
C PHE A 516 18.62 -16.72 26.31
N ARG A 517 17.47 -16.61 26.97
CA ARG A 517 17.13 -17.42 28.12
C ARG A 517 15.73 -18.01 27.98
N VAL A 518 15.61 -19.31 28.20
CA VAL A 518 14.34 -20.03 28.15
C VAL A 518 13.92 -20.41 29.57
N LEU A 519 12.73 -19.97 29.94
CA LEU A 519 12.11 -20.21 31.25
C LEU A 519 10.87 -21.10 31.09
N ALA A 520 10.64 -21.98 32.05
CA ALA A 520 9.41 -22.72 32.26
C ALA A 520 8.81 -22.32 33.62
N ASP A 521 7.63 -21.70 33.62
CA ASP A 521 6.98 -21.14 34.82
C ASP A 521 7.94 -20.26 35.66
N ASP A 522 8.63 -19.33 35.00
CA ASP A 522 9.65 -18.43 35.56
C ASP A 522 10.94 -19.10 36.09
N GLU A 523 11.12 -20.43 35.90
CA GLU A 523 12.35 -21.15 36.23
C GLU A 523 13.17 -21.47 34.98
N GLU A 524 14.50 -21.25 35.02
CA GLU A 524 15.38 -21.56 33.88
C GLU A 524 15.31 -23.05 33.52
N MET A 525 15.07 -23.33 32.24
CA MET A 525 15.07 -24.70 31.72
C MET A 525 16.49 -25.32 31.75
N GLU A 526 16.55 -26.65 31.81
CA GLU A 526 17.84 -27.38 31.82
C GLU A 526 18.64 -27.21 30.52
N THR A 527 17.96 -26.99 29.39
CA THR A 527 18.57 -26.73 28.09
C THR A 527 18.36 -25.27 27.72
N GLN A 528 19.45 -24.55 27.50
CA GLN A 528 19.47 -23.17 27.01
C GLN A 528 20.05 -23.10 25.60
N PRO A 529 19.74 -22.05 24.82
CA PRO A 529 20.31 -21.89 23.47
C PRO A 529 21.84 -21.97 23.43
N ALA A 530 22.49 -21.36 24.42
CA ALA A 530 23.94 -21.35 24.58
C ALA A 530 24.57 -22.72 24.89
N ASP A 531 23.77 -23.74 25.25
CA ASP A 531 24.29 -25.09 25.47
C ASP A 531 24.55 -25.85 24.16
N GLU A 532 23.80 -25.52 23.10
CA GLU A 532 23.88 -26.19 21.79
C GLU A 532 24.58 -25.34 20.73
N HIS A 533 24.41 -24.01 20.77
CA HIS A 533 24.95 -23.08 19.78
C HIS A 533 25.75 -21.98 20.46
N ASP A 534 26.86 -21.55 19.86
CA ASP A 534 27.54 -20.29 20.26
C ASP A 534 26.81 -19.08 19.61
N THR A 535 26.31 -19.25 18.39
CA THR A 535 25.56 -18.25 17.62
C THR A 535 24.31 -18.90 17.03
N LEU A 536 23.15 -18.27 17.19
CA LEU A 536 21.90 -18.62 16.54
C LEU A 536 21.81 -18.03 15.15
N GLU A 537 21.66 -18.90 14.16
CA GLU A 537 21.42 -18.57 12.75
C GLU A 537 20.00 -18.93 12.33
N ARG A 538 19.52 -18.33 11.23
CA ARG A 538 18.16 -18.55 10.74
C ARG A 538 17.91 -20.04 10.48
N GLY A 539 16.93 -20.59 11.17
CA GLY A 539 16.51 -21.98 11.03
C GLY A 539 17.09 -22.92 12.07
N ASP A 540 18.02 -22.47 12.93
CA ASP A 540 18.52 -23.27 14.05
C ASP A 540 17.38 -23.75 14.94
N GLU A 541 17.44 -25.03 15.32
CA GLU A 541 16.44 -25.72 16.14
C GLU A 541 17.12 -26.28 17.39
N ILE A 542 16.61 -25.92 18.57
CA ILE A 542 17.07 -26.43 19.87
C ILE A 542 15.98 -27.31 20.45
N SER A 543 16.35 -28.52 20.87
CA SER A 543 15.40 -29.47 21.48
C SER A 543 15.27 -29.16 22.96
N LEU A 544 14.11 -28.64 23.36
CA LEU A 544 13.81 -28.36 24.76
C LEU A 544 13.32 -29.64 25.45
N PRO A 545 13.59 -29.81 26.76
CA PRO A 545 13.00 -30.89 27.55
C PRO A 545 11.47 -30.85 27.50
N ASP A 546 10.84 -32.02 27.49
CA ASP A 546 9.39 -32.11 27.63
C ASP A 546 8.95 -31.53 28.98
N VAL A 547 7.90 -30.71 28.96
CA VAL A 547 7.27 -30.12 30.14
C VAL A 547 5.82 -30.60 30.27
N GLU A 548 5.23 -30.40 31.44
CA GLU A 548 3.81 -30.70 31.65
C GLU A 548 2.93 -29.71 30.84
N TYR A 549 1.73 -30.14 30.45
CA TYR A 549 0.78 -29.19 29.87
C TYR A 549 0.44 -28.11 30.89
N GLY A 550 0.16 -26.90 30.40
CA GLY A 550 -0.14 -25.74 31.24
C GLY A 550 1.09 -24.99 31.72
N THR A 551 2.29 -25.58 31.57
CA THR A 551 3.55 -24.87 31.78
C THR A 551 3.68 -23.73 30.77
N LYS A 552 3.97 -22.54 31.29
CA LYS A 552 4.25 -21.33 30.52
C LYS A 552 5.73 -21.31 30.15
N ILE A 553 6.03 -21.38 28.86
CA ILE A 553 7.38 -21.19 28.32
C ILE A 553 7.55 -19.74 27.91
N VAL A 554 8.61 -19.11 28.43
CA VAL A 554 8.99 -17.75 28.10
C VAL A 554 10.39 -17.77 27.53
N VAL A 555 10.57 -17.11 26.40
CA VAL A 555 11.90 -16.84 25.83
C VAL A 555 12.21 -15.38 26.01
N GLU A 556 13.29 -15.13 26.72
CA GLU A 556 13.79 -13.81 27.02
C GLU A 556 15.03 -13.50 26.18
N TRP A 557 15.13 -12.25 25.73
CA TRP A 557 16.30 -11.68 25.12
C TRP A 557 17.00 -10.76 26.14
N THR A 558 18.26 -11.05 26.43
CA THR A 558 19.04 -10.46 27.54
C THR A 558 20.19 -9.57 27.07
N ALA A 559 20.29 -9.29 25.78
CA ALA A 559 21.40 -8.53 25.20
C ALA A 559 21.35 -7.00 25.48
N GLY A 560 20.18 -6.46 25.84
CA GLY A 560 20.01 -5.04 26.17
C GLY A 560 20.19 -4.74 27.67
N ASP A 561 20.06 -3.46 28.04
CA ASP A 561 20.01 -3.04 29.45
C ASP A 561 18.81 -3.64 30.21
N GLU A 562 17.75 -4.00 29.48
CA GLU A 562 16.53 -4.59 29.99
C GLU A 562 16.25 -5.93 29.31
N THR A 563 15.85 -6.92 30.11
CA THR A 563 15.40 -8.21 29.60
C THR A 563 14.03 -8.06 28.94
N THR A 564 13.92 -8.51 27.70
CA THR A 564 12.68 -8.43 26.91
C THR A 564 12.12 -9.82 26.68
N VAL A 565 10.82 -10.03 26.90
CA VAL A 565 10.14 -11.27 26.52
C VAL A 565 9.82 -11.22 25.04
N ILE A 566 10.39 -12.14 24.26
CA ILE A 566 10.27 -12.16 22.78
C ILE A 566 9.38 -13.28 22.27
N GLU A 567 9.11 -14.29 23.10
CA GLU A 567 8.13 -15.34 22.84
C GLU A 567 7.55 -15.81 24.17
N GLU A 568 6.24 -16.02 24.20
CA GLU A 568 5.52 -16.56 25.34
C GLU A 568 4.47 -17.55 24.84
N ILE A 569 4.52 -18.78 25.33
CA ILE A 569 3.55 -19.82 24.97
C ILE A 569 3.20 -20.69 26.17
N VAL A 570 1.93 -21.03 26.30
CA VAL A 570 1.47 -22.07 27.22
C VAL A 570 1.46 -23.40 26.49
N ILE A 571 2.08 -24.43 27.06
CA ILE A 571 2.13 -25.76 26.43
C ILE A 571 0.76 -26.43 26.56
N THR A 572 0.08 -26.58 25.43
CA THR A 572 -1.24 -27.22 25.32
C THR A 572 -1.14 -28.58 24.63
N PRO A 573 -2.11 -29.49 24.87
CA PRO A 573 -2.21 -30.71 24.09
C PRO A 573 -2.56 -30.39 22.63
N ARG A 574 -1.93 -31.11 21.71
CA ARG A 574 -2.19 -30.91 20.28
C ARG A 574 -3.44 -31.66 19.86
N VAL A 575 -4.56 -30.96 19.84
CA VAL A 575 -5.85 -31.51 19.41
C VAL A 575 -6.36 -30.75 18.20
N TYR A 576 -6.66 -31.46 17.13
CA TYR A 576 -7.25 -30.89 15.92
C TYR A 576 -8.72 -31.30 15.86
N MET A 577 -9.60 -30.37 16.21
CA MET A 577 -11.05 -30.54 16.07
C MET A 577 -11.52 -29.99 14.73
N ASN A 578 -12.33 -30.77 14.03
CA ASN A 578 -13.14 -30.25 12.94
C ASN A 578 -14.51 -29.85 13.45
N VAL A 579 -14.93 -28.65 13.10
CA VAL A 579 -16.23 -28.09 13.45
C VAL A 579 -17.04 -27.98 12.17
N SER A 580 -18.19 -28.67 12.13
CA SER A 580 -19.16 -28.57 11.05
C SER A 580 -20.50 -28.11 11.61
N TYR A 581 -21.23 -27.31 10.83
CA TYR A 581 -22.57 -26.86 11.16
C TYR A 581 -23.58 -27.48 10.20
N ASP A 582 -24.61 -28.13 10.74
CA ASP A 582 -25.77 -28.61 10.00
C ASP A 582 -26.91 -27.60 10.18
N ASP A 583 -27.22 -26.86 9.12
CA ASP A 583 -28.28 -25.85 9.10
C ASP A 583 -29.70 -26.46 9.04
N GLU A 584 -29.88 -27.68 8.55
CA GLU A 584 -31.21 -28.34 8.58
C GLU A 584 -31.57 -28.72 10.02
N GLU A 585 -30.61 -29.28 10.76
CA GLU A 585 -30.80 -29.73 12.14
C GLU A 585 -30.53 -28.64 13.19
N GLY A 586 -29.84 -27.55 12.83
CA GLY A 586 -29.40 -26.52 13.77
C GLY A 586 -28.38 -27.04 14.79
N THR A 587 -27.47 -27.89 14.32
CA THR A 587 -26.55 -28.66 15.16
C THR A 587 -25.10 -28.41 14.75
N VAL A 588 -24.23 -28.22 15.74
CA VAL A 588 -22.78 -28.16 15.55
C VAL A 588 -22.17 -29.49 15.97
N THR A 589 -21.41 -30.10 15.06
CA THR A 589 -20.66 -31.32 15.33
C THR A 589 -19.17 -31.02 15.40
N LEU A 590 -18.57 -31.32 16.55
CA LEU A 590 -17.13 -31.27 16.75
C LEU A 590 -16.57 -32.68 16.70
N THR A 591 -15.65 -32.95 15.78
CA THR A 591 -15.01 -34.26 15.63
C THR A 591 -13.50 -34.14 15.85
N HIS A 592 -12.93 -34.96 16.71
CA HIS A 592 -11.48 -35.07 16.86
C HIS A 592 -10.90 -35.74 15.61
N GLN A 593 -10.26 -34.95 14.75
CA GLN A 593 -9.71 -35.46 13.49
C GLN A 593 -8.31 -36.04 13.66
N ASN A 594 -7.47 -35.41 14.47
CA ASN A 594 -6.08 -35.78 14.66
C ASN A 594 -5.53 -35.19 15.96
N GLY A 595 -4.37 -35.70 16.39
CA GLY A 595 -3.66 -35.21 17.58
C GLY A 595 -3.73 -36.15 18.77
N GLU A 596 -3.44 -35.61 19.94
CA GLU A 596 -3.32 -36.35 21.20
C GLU A 596 -4.70 -36.65 21.81
N GLU A 597 -4.77 -37.72 22.60
CA GLU A 597 -5.94 -38.02 23.43
C GLU A 597 -5.93 -37.10 24.66
N VAL A 598 -7.09 -36.50 24.98
CA VAL A 598 -7.20 -35.54 26.08
C VAL A 598 -8.34 -35.96 27.01
N ASP A 599 -8.16 -35.79 28.32
CA ASP A 599 -9.24 -36.01 29.28
C ASP A 599 -10.41 -35.08 28.94
N ALA A 600 -11.60 -35.66 28.81
CA ALA A 600 -12.78 -34.91 28.41
C ALA A 600 -13.16 -33.84 29.44
N SER A 601 -12.75 -33.99 30.72
CA SER A 601 -12.96 -32.96 31.74
C SER A 601 -12.09 -31.72 31.55
N ASN A 602 -11.04 -31.82 30.73
CA ASN A 602 -10.11 -30.73 30.43
C ASN A 602 -10.48 -30.00 29.14
N LEU A 603 -11.60 -30.33 28.50
CA LEU A 603 -12.10 -29.66 27.31
C LEU A 603 -13.46 -29.02 27.60
N LYS A 604 -13.55 -27.72 27.36
CA LYS A 604 -14.76 -26.92 27.51
C LYS A 604 -15.18 -26.39 26.14
N LEU A 605 -16.43 -26.67 25.77
CA LEU A 605 -17.07 -26.14 24.58
C LEU A 605 -17.88 -24.89 24.94
N THR A 606 -17.64 -23.80 24.22
CA THR A 606 -18.40 -22.55 24.35
C THR A 606 -18.93 -22.05 23.00
N PHE A 607 -20.05 -21.34 23.07
CA PHE A 607 -20.67 -20.58 21.98
C PHE A 607 -20.72 -19.11 22.41
N ASN A 608 -20.07 -18.20 21.68
CA ASN A 608 -19.93 -16.79 22.06
C ASN A 608 -19.51 -16.63 23.54
N ASP A 609 -18.50 -17.41 23.95
CA ASP A 609 -17.97 -17.48 25.33
C ASP A 609 -18.94 -18.02 26.42
N GLU A 610 -20.17 -18.40 26.06
CA GLU A 610 -21.09 -19.10 26.94
C GLU A 610 -20.91 -20.62 26.86
N ALA A 611 -20.86 -21.31 28.01
CA ALA A 611 -20.66 -22.76 28.02
C ALA A 611 -21.87 -23.49 27.42
N ALA A 612 -21.60 -24.41 26.48
CA ALA A 612 -22.62 -25.27 25.89
C ALA A 612 -23.31 -26.14 26.95
N GLU A 613 -24.59 -26.47 26.74
CA GLU A 613 -25.36 -27.31 27.68
C GLU A 613 -24.79 -28.73 27.80
N THR A 614 -24.23 -29.26 26.72
CA THR A 614 -23.56 -30.56 26.67
C THR A 614 -22.07 -30.35 26.43
N GLN A 615 -21.24 -30.98 27.25
CA GLN A 615 -19.79 -30.91 27.20
C GLN A 615 -19.19 -32.26 26.82
N PHE A 616 -17.91 -32.29 26.42
CA PHE A 616 -17.22 -33.55 26.10
C PHE A 616 -17.26 -34.53 27.29
N SER A 617 -17.13 -34.03 28.52
CA SER A 617 -17.15 -34.82 29.75
C SER A 617 -18.51 -35.46 30.09
N ASP A 618 -19.59 -35.06 29.41
CA ASP A 618 -20.90 -35.70 29.58
C ASP A 618 -20.99 -37.03 28.79
N GLU A 619 -20.24 -37.15 27.70
CA GLU A 619 -20.27 -38.31 26.80
C GLU A 619 -19.02 -39.20 26.90
N TYR A 620 -17.87 -38.60 27.18
CA TYR A 620 -16.57 -39.26 27.14
C TYR A 620 -15.82 -39.06 28.45
N ASP A 621 -15.04 -40.07 28.86
CA ASP A 621 -14.01 -39.89 29.89
C ASP A 621 -12.69 -39.38 29.27
N THR A 622 -12.46 -39.65 27.98
CA THR A 622 -11.29 -39.24 27.21
C THR A 622 -11.73 -39.04 25.77
N VAL A 623 -11.30 -37.95 25.15
CA VAL A 623 -11.58 -37.64 23.74
C VAL A 623 -10.40 -38.09 22.90
N SER A 624 -10.68 -39.01 21.97
CA SER A 624 -9.70 -39.63 21.08
C SER A 624 -10.08 -39.41 19.61
N GLN A 625 -9.16 -39.72 18.70
CA GLN A 625 -9.40 -39.60 17.26
C GLN A 625 -10.67 -40.34 16.80
N GLY A 626 -11.55 -39.62 16.13
CA GLY A 626 -12.84 -40.10 15.63
C GLY A 626 -14.01 -39.92 16.60
N ASP A 627 -13.78 -39.51 17.85
CA ASP A 627 -14.86 -39.12 18.75
C ASP A 627 -15.51 -37.83 18.28
N SER A 628 -16.83 -37.75 18.44
CA SER A 628 -17.63 -36.64 17.93
C SER A 628 -18.68 -36.23 18.96
N LEU A 629 -18.76 -34.94 19.25
CA LEU A 629 -19.79 -34.33 20.09
C LEU A 629 -20.70 -33.49 19.20
N SER A 630 -22.01 -33.72 19.26
CA SER A 630 -23.01 -32.91 18.55
C SER A 630 -23.90 -32.18 19.54
N VAL A 631 -24.05 -30.87 19.34
CA VAL A 631 -24.80 -29.99 20.24
C VAL A 631 -25.63 -29.00 19.42
N ASP A 632 -26.73 -28.53 20.00
CA ASP A 632 -27.54 -27.47 19.38
C ASP A 632 -26.69 -26.19 19.25
N GLY A 633 -26.76 -25.53 18.10
CA GLY A 633 -26.04 -24.29 17.83
C GLY A 633 -26.76 -23.44 16.78
N GLU A 634 -26.61 -22.12 16.88
CA GLU A 634 -27.22 -21.18 15.94
C GLU A 634 -26.20 -20.74 14.87
N PRO A 635 -26.65 -20.24 13.71
CA PRO A 635 -25.76 -19.62 12.73
C PRO A 635 -24.99 -18.43 13.31
N PHE A 636 -23.80 -18.16 12.74
CA PHE A 636 -22.95 -17.01 13.09
C PHE A 636 -22.51 -16.92 14.55
N GLN A 637 -22.53 -18.04 15.26
CA GLN A 637 -21.97 -18.16 16.61
C GLN A 637 -20.50 -18.57 16.54
N GLU A 638 -19.70 -17.97 17.41
CA GLU A 638 -18.32 -18.37 17.62
C GLU A 638 -18.25 -19.61 18.50
N VAL A 639 -17.79 -20.71 17.92
CA VAL A 639 -17.54 -21.98 18.59
C VAL A 639 -16.09 -22.04 19.02
N LYS A 640 -15.84 -22.12 20.32
CA LYS A 640 -14.51 -22.29 20.90
C LYS A 640 -14.44 -23.61 21.66
N VAL A 641 -13.35 -24.36 21.43
CA VAL A 641 -12.92 -25.43 22.32
C VAL A 641 -11.74 -24.90 23.12
N VAL A 642 -11.95 -24.80 24.42
CA VAL A 642 -10.97 -24.31 25.39
C VAL A 642 -10.43 -25.52 26.14
N TRP A 643 -9.12 -25.70 26.10
CA TRP A 643 -8.43 -26.64 26.97
C TRP A 643 -8.19 -25.98 28.34
N THR A 644 -8.44 -26.72 29.40
CA THR A 644 -8.31 -26.25 30.78
C THR A 644 -7.45 -27.18 31.62
N ASP A 645 -6.49 -26.63 32.37
CA ASP A 645 -5.76 -27.34 33.41
C ASP A 645 -5.51 -26.43 34.62
N GLY A 646 -6.12 -26.78 35.76
CA GLY A 646 -6.08 -25.94 36.96
C GLY A 646 -6.74 -24.57 36.74
N GLU A 647 -5.94 -23.51 36.78
CA GLU A 647 -6.38 -22.12 36.52
C GLU A 647 -6.05 -21.64 35.09
N THR A 648 -5.38 -22.47 34.29
CA THR A 648 -4.96 -22.17 32.92
C THR A 648 -6.08 -22.53 31.94
N GLU A 649 -6.45 -21.61 31.06
CA GLU A 649 -7.42 -21.80 29.99
C GLU A 649 -6.81 -21.35 28.66
N GLU A 650 -6.79 -22.23 27.65
CA GLU A 650 -6.24 -21.93 26.33
C GLU A 650 -7.18 -22.37 25.21
N THR A 651 -7.35 -21.54 24.19
CA THR A 651 -8.21 -21.89 23.05
C THR A 651 -7.45 -22.78 22.07
N ILE A 652 -7.92 -24.02 21.88
CA ILE A 652 -7.30 -24.99 20.97
C ILE A 652 -8.03 -25.09 19.62
N THR A 653 -9.29 -24.66 19.55
CA THR A 653 -10.05 -24.59 18.30
C THR A 653 -11.02 -23.43 18.37
N GLN A 654 -11.11 -22.65 17.30
CA GLN A 654 -12.01 -21.51 17.15
C GLN A 654 -12.56 -21.50 15.73
N ARG A 655 -13.89 -21.47 15.59
CA ARG A 655 -14.61 -21.40 14.30
C ARG A 655 -15.90 -20.62 14.47
N VAL A 656 -16.45 -20.11 13.37
CA VAL A 656 -17.79 -19.52 13.34
C VAL A 656 -18.73 -20.44 12.56
N THR A 657 -19.95 -20.64 13.06
CA THR A 657 -20.98 -21.44 12.40
C THR A 657 -21.58 -20.72 11.19
N GLY A 658 -22.14 -21.48 10.24
CA GLY A 658 -22.97 -20.91 9.17
C GLY A 658 -22.23 -20.09 8.09
N ARG A 659 -20.97 -20.43 7.78
CA ARG A 659 -20.13 -19.72 6.80
C ARG A 659 -20.61 -19.74 5.33
N ASP A 660 -21.66 -20.48 5.02
CA ASP A 660 -22.16 -20.63 3.64
C ASP A 660 -23.68 -20.39 3.57
N LEU A 661 -24.20 -19.51 4.45
CA LEU A 661 -25.64 -19.23 4.58
C LEU A 661 -26.06 -17.90 3.94
N PHE A 662 -25.21 -17.37 3.06
CA PHE A 662 -25.51 -16.18 2.25
C PHE A 662 -25.36 -16.50 0.78
N GLN A 663 -26.12 -15.78 -0.03
CA GLN A 663 -25.97 -15.73 -1.47
C GLN A 663 -26.00 -14.28 -1.92
N ALA A 664 -25.03 -13.90 -2.75
CA ALA A 664 -25.01 -12.60 -3.41
C ALA A 664 -25.59 -12.71 -4.83
N SER A 665 -26.24 -11.65 -5.29
CA SER A 665 -26.47 -11.41 -6.71
C SER A 665 -26.03 -9.99 -7.05
N TYR A 666 -25.36 -9.81 -8.18
CA TYR A 666 -24.88 -8.50 -8.63
C TYR A 666 -25.65 -8.08 -9.87
N ASP A 667 -26.20 -6.87 -9.84
CA ASP A 667 -26.77 -6.21 -11.01
C ASP A 667 -25.76 -5.19 -11.54
N PRO A 668 -25.02 -5.50 -12.63
CA PRO A 668 -24.05 -4.59 -13.19
C PRO A 668 -24.68 -3.33 -13.81
N SER A 669 -25.97 -3.34 -14.15
CA SER A 669 -26.63 -2.19 -14.76
C SER A 669 -27.01 -1.11 -13.75
N ASN A 670 -27.24 -1.51 -12.50
CA ASN A 670 -27.55 -0.60 -11.39
C ASN A 670 -26.40 -0.48 -10.40
N GLU A 671 -25.29 -1.21 -10.60
CA GLU A 671 -24.15 -1.29 -9.68
C GLU A 671 -24.60 -1.67 -8.26
N THR A 672 -25.52 -2.63 -8.15
CA THR A 672 -26.09 -3.06 -6.86
C THR A 672 -25.80 -4.52 -6.56
N VAL A 673 -25.49 -4.84 -5.31
CA VAL A 673 -25.42 -6.23 -4.82
C VAL A 673 -26.56 -6.50 -3.86
N GLU A 674 -27.35 -7.53 -4.11
CA GLU A 674 -28.30 -8.07 -3.14
C GLU A 674 -27.65 -9.24 -2.39
N LEU A 675 -27.50 -9.11 -1.07
CA LEU A 675 -27.07 -10.18 -0.17
C LEU A 675 -28.30 -10.80 0.50
N ALA A 676 -28.62 -12.05 0.18
CA ALA A 676 -29.75 -12.78 0.73
C ALA A 676 -29.29 -13.89 1.69
N TYR A 677 -29.93 -13.98 2.85
CA TYR A 677 -29.73 -15.07 3.80
C TYR A 677 -30.47 -16.33 3.34
N THR A 678 -29.73 -17.42 3.14
CA THR A 678 -30.23 -18.68 2.59
C THR A 678 -30.37 -19.80 3.63
N GLY A 679 -29.96 -19.56 4.88
CA GLY A 679 -30.06 -20.54 5.95
C GLY A 679 -31.52 -20.93 6.30
N GLN A 680 -31.68 -22.15 6.79
CA GLN A 680 -32.94 -22.74 7.25
C GLN A 680 -33.19 -22.42 8.72
N GLN A 681 -32.13 -22.30 9.54
CA GLN A 681 -32.26 -21.75 10.89
C GLN A 681 -32.39 -20.22 10.84
N THR A 682 -33.02 -19.64 11.85
CA THR A 682 -32.96 -18.19 12.06
C THR A 682 -31.62 -17.79 12.65
N ALA A 683 -31.09 -16.63 12.29
CA ALA A 683 -29.81 -16.13 12.76
C ALA A 683 -29.92 -14.74 13.39
N ASP A 684 -29.06 -14.43 14.36
CA ASP A 684 -28.92 -13.08 14.91
C ASP A 684 -28.08 -12.23 13.94
N ALA A 685 -28.64 -11.10 13.48
CA ALA A 685 -27.95 -10.20 12.56
C ALA A 685 -27.18 -9.06 13.26
N SER A 686 -27.32 -8.92 14.58
CA SER A 686 -26.77 -7.79 15.34
C SER A 686 -25.24 -7.69 15.29
N ASN A 687 -24.57 -8.83 15.09
CA ASN A 687 -23.11 -8.95 15.02
C ASN A 687 -22.58 -9.06 13.59
N LEU A 688 -23.44 -8.91 12.57
CA LEU A 688 -23.05 -8.96 11.17
C LEU A 688 -22.71 -7.58 10.63
N GLU A 689 -21.56 -7.48 9.98
CA GLU A 689 -21.10 -6.28 9.29
C GLU A 689 -20.73 -6.64 7.85
N VAL A 690 -20.84 -5.66 6.95
CA VAL A 690 -20.45 -5.81 5.56
C VAL A 690 -19.26 -4.90 5.29
N ARG A 691 -18.17 -5.50 4.83
CA ARG A 691 -16.95 -4.79 4.44
C ARG A 691 -16.75 -4.83 2.94
N ARG A 692 -16.46 -3.67 2.36
CA ARG A 692 -16.19 -3.51 0.93
C ARG A 692 -14.71 -3.21 0.73
N TYR A 693 -14.10 -3.83 -0.26
CA TYR A 693 -12.73 -3.59 -0.67
C TYR A 693 -12.71 -3.29 -2.17
N SER A 694 -12.26 -2.10 -2.56
CA SER A 694 -11.99 -1.76 -3.96
C SER A 694 -10.69 -0.96 -4.06
N ARG A 695 -10.13 -0.86 -5.28
CA ARG A 695 -8.89 -0.12 -5.54
C ARG A 695 -9.07 1.40 -5.42
N ASP A 696 -10.30 1.88 -5.58
CA ASP A 696 -10.67 3.29 -5.65
C ASP A 696 -11.47 3.79 -4.43
N ALA A 697 -11.88 2.90 -3.52
CA ALA A 697 -12.56 3.28 -2.29
C ALA A 697 -11.56 3.45 -1.14
N ASP A 698 -11.68 4.55 -0.40
CA ASP A 698 -11.11 4.66 0.93
C ASP A 698 -11.54 3.45 1.77
N ASN A 699 -10.56 2.80 2.41
CA ASN A 699 -10.68 1.50 3.11
C ASN A 699 -11.58 1.52 4.38
N GLU A 700 -12.54 2.44 4.52
CA GLU A 700 -13.14 2.78 5.83
C GLU A 700 -14.67 2.72 5.93
N ASN A 701 -15.41 2.19 4.95
CA ASN A 701 -16.86 2.02 5.12
C ASN A 701 -17.23 0.65 5.70
N ASP A 702 -17.13 0.52 7.02
CA ASP A 702 -17.83 -0.52 7.79
C ASP A 702 -19.34 -0.24 7.71
N GLU A 703 -20.04 -0.94 6.81
CA GLU A 703 -21.49 -0.81 6.69
C GLU A 703 -22.20 -1.83 7.57
N LYS A 704 -23.27 -1.39 8.24
CA LYS A 704 -24.18 -2.27 9.01
C LYS A 704 -25.53 -2.39 8.31
N PRO A 705 -25.59 -2.94 7.08
CA PRO A 705 -26.85 -3.01 6.34
C PRO A 705 -27.88 -3.91 7.03
N PHE A 706 -27.43 -4.83 7.88
CA PHE A 706 -28.28 -5.69 8.70
C PHE A 706 -28.78 -5.04 10.00
N SER A 707 -28.38 -3.80 10.32
CA SER A 707 -28.73 -3.15 11.60
C SER A 707 -30.23 -2.94 11.83
N ASP A 708 -31.02 -2.85 10.76
CA ASP A 708 -32.48 -2.77 10.82
C ASP A 708 -33.17 -4.15 10.96
N ILE A 709 -32.41 -5.25 10.92
CA ILE A 709 -32.88 -6.62 10.98
C ILE A 709 -32.35 -7.27 12.26
N GLU A 710 -33.20 -7.45 13.27
CA GLU A 710 -32.78 -8.13 14.52
C GLU A 710 -32.57 -9.64 14.33
N THR A 711 -33.28 -10.28 13.39
CA THR A 711 -33.23 -11.72 13.18
C THR A 711 -33.40 -12.02 11.70
N LEU A 712 -32.42 -12.71 11.11
CA LEU A 712 -32.45 -13.19 9.73
C LEU A 712 -33.25 -14.49 9.64
N SER A 713 -34.14 -14.54 8.66
CA SER A 713 -34.89 -15.71 8.22
C SER A 713 -34.63 -15.95 6.74
N ASN A 714 -34.80 -17.20 6.27
CA ASN A 714 -34.59 -17.55 4.87
C ASN A 714 -35.27 -16.56 3.90
N GLY A 715 -34.47 -15.99 2.99
CA GLY A 715 -34.90 -15.01 2.00
C GLY A 715 -34.87 -13.55 2.45
N ASP A 716 -34.52 -13.26 3.71
CA ASP A 716 -34.22 -11.89 4.12
C ASP A 716 -32.97 -11.41 3.38
N SER A 717 -33.05 -10.22 2.79
CA SER A 717 -31.97 -9.66 1.99
C SER A 717 -31.72 -8.20 2.29
N VAL A 718 -30.49 -7.76 2.00
CA VAL A 718 -30.07 -6.36 2.01
C VAL A 718 -29.49 -6.01 0.65
N THR A 719 -29.73 -4.79 0.20
CA THR A 719 -29.18 -4.28 -1.07
C THR A 719 -28.09 -3.27 -0.78
N LEU A 720 -26.93 -3.48 -1.37
CA LEU A 720 -25.79 -2.59 -1.39
C LEU A 720 -25.79 -1.82 -2.71
N GLU A 721 -25.80 -0.50 -2.64
CA GLU A 721 -25.72 0.39 -3.82
C GLU A 721 -24.26 0.80 -4.07
N ASP A 722 -23.96 1.31 -5.27
CA ASP A 722 -22.64 1.82 -5.69
C ASP A 722 -21.50 0.79 -5.57
N VAL A 723 -21.76 -0.44 -6.00
CA VAL A 723 -20.79 -1.54 -6.03
C VAL A 723 -20.18 -1.66 -7.43
N GLY A 724 -18.98 -1.12 -7.60
CA GLY A 724 -18.21 -1.26 -8.86
C GLY A 724 -17.72 -2.70 -9.09
N PRO A 725 -17.38 -3.07 -10.34
CA PRO A 725 -17.02 -4.45 -10.72
C PRO A 725 -15.77 -4.98 -10.01
N GLU A 726 -14.80 -4.13 -9.67
CA GLU A 726 -13.60 -4.56 -8.93
C GLU A 726 -13.83 -4.72 -7.41
N THR A 727 -15.04 -4.45 -6.92
CA THR A 727 -15.35 -4.48 -5.49
C THR A 727 -15.47 -5.93 -4.98
N SER A 728 -14.80 -6.21 -3.87
CA SER A 728 -15.00 -7.42 -3.08
C SER A 728 -15.80 -7.10 -1.82
N ILE A 729 -16.79 -7.93 -1.51
CA ILE A 729 -17.67 -7.80 -0.36
C ILE A 729 -17.43 -8.98 0.58
N ASN A 730 -17.17 -8.68 1.85
CA ASN A 730 -17.06 -9.65 2.92
C ASN A 730 -18.19 -9.43 3.92
N VAL A 731 -18.97 -10.46 4.21
CA VAL A 731 -19.82 -10.47 5.41
C VAL A 731 -18.98 -11.01 6.55
N VAL A 732 -18.85 -10.22 7.61
CA VAL A 732 -18.05 -10.57 8.78
C VAL A 732 -18.94 -10.63 10.02
N VAL A 733 -18.61 -11.58 10.90
CA VAL A 733 -19.13 -11.61 12.27
C VAL A 733 -18.13 -10.89 13.16
N THR A 734 -18.59 -9.84 13.84
CA THR A 734 -17.79 -9.08 14.81
C THR A 734 -18.04 -9.63 16.21
N THR A 735 -16.97 -10.02 16.88
CA THR A 735 -16.99 -10.52 18.27
C THR A 735 -16.71 -9.40 19.26
N ASP A 736 -17.06 -9.58 20.53
CA ASP A 736 -16.94 -8.57 21.60
C ASP A 736 -15.51 -8.03 21.79
N ASP A 737 -14.50 -8.79 21.39
CA ASP A 737 -13.08 -8.42 21.40
C ASP A 737 -12.59 -7.73 20.12
N ARG A 738 -13.52 -7.25 19.28
CA ARG A 738 -13.26 -6.59 17.99
C ARG A 738 -12.49 -7.47 16.98
N ARG A 739 -12.45 -8.79 17.20
CA ARG A 739 -12.04 -9.71 16.14
C ARG A 739 -13.20 -9.87 15.16
N TRP A 740 -12.84 -10.07 13.90
CA TRP A 740 -13.79 -10.28 12.81
C TRP A 740 -13.50 -11.61 12.15
N SER A 741 -14.54 -12.38 11.88
CA SER A 741 -14.47 -13.62 11.11
C SER A 741 -15.32 -13.49 9.86
N THR A 742 -14.70 -13.61 8.69
CA THR A 742 -15.45 -13.68 7.43
C THR A 742 -16.32 -14.95 7.41
N VAL A 743 -17.62 -14.74 7.19
CA VAL A 743 -18.64 -15.77 7.05
C VAL A 743 -19.27 -15.79 5.67
N TYR A 744 -18.92 -14.87 4.78
CA TYR A 744 -19.24 -14.95 3.36
C TYR A 744 -18.32 -14.01 2.59
N ARG A 745 -17.94 -14.39 1.37
CA ARG A 745 -17.15 -13.57 0.47
C ARG A 745 -17.79 -13.56 -0.91
N PHE A 746 -17.90 -12.38 -1.48
CA PHE A 746 -18.40 -12.16 -2.82
C PHE A 746 -17.46 -11.21 -3.58
N SER A 747 -17.30 -11.42 -4.88
CA SER A 747 -16.61 -10.49 -5.77
C SER A 747 -17.55 -10.13 -6.91
N ALA A 748 -17.74 -8.84 -7.17
CA ALA A 748 -18.65 -8.38 -8.20
C ALA A 748 -18.22 -8.92 -9.59
N GLN A 749 -16.94 -8.78 -9.94
CA GLN A 749 -16.36 -9.33 -11.16
C GLN A 749 -16.02 -10.83 -11.03
N PRO A 750 -16.54 -11.69 -11.91
CA PRO A 750 -16.30 -13.14 -11.88
C PRO A 750 -14.90 -13.50 -12.41
N ARG A 751 -13.86 -13.46 -11.58
CA ARG A 751 -12.49 -13.79 -12.03
C ARG A 751 -12.25 -15.30 -11.99
N TYR A 752 -11.87 -15.85 -13.14
CA TYR A 752 -11.63 -17.29 -13.30
C TYR A 752 -12.86 -18.15 -12.93
N ALA A 753 -14.06 -17.73 -13.33
CA ALA A 753 -15.30 -18.39 -12.90
C ALA A 753 -15.50 -19.81 -13.44
N PHE A 754 -14.70 -20.23 -14.42
CA PHE A 754 -14.79 -21.55 -15.03
C PHE A 754 -13.48 -22.31 -14.88
N ASN A 755 -13.59 -23.62 -14.65
CA ASN A 755 -12.49 -24.56 -14.83
C ASN A 755 -12.62 -25.22 -16.20
N PHE A 756 -11.50 -25.38 -16.91
CA PHE A 756 -11.49 -26.03 -18.21
C PHE A 756 -10.78 -27.38 -18.12
N GLU A 757 -11.42 -28.42 -18.66
CA GLU A 757 -10.87 -29.77 -18.69
C GLU A 757 -11.08 -30.39 -20.07
N ASN A 758 -10.04 -30.98 -20.65
CA ASN A 758 -10.17 -31.76 -21.87
C ASN A 758 -10.55 -33.21 -21.51
N ARG A 759 -11.76 -33.64 -21.87
CA ARG A 759 -12.26 -34.99 -21.65
C ARG A 759 -12.42 -35.70 -22.99
N GLU A 760 -11.55 -36.67 -23.26
CA GLU A 760 -11.58 -37.49 -24.49
C GLU A 760 -11.57 -36.66 -25.79
N GLY A 761 -10.83 -35.55 -25.82
CA GLY A 761 -10.72 -34.65 -26.98
C GLY A 761 -11.85 -33.60 -27.08
N THR A 762 -12.63 -33.42 -26.01
CA THR A 762 -13.67 -32.38 -25.90
C THR A 762 -13.35 -31.50 -24.70
N LEU A 763 -13.24 -30.19 -24.93
CA LEU A 763 -13.07 -29.21 -23.87
C LEU A 763 -14.40 -29.00 -23.16
N VAL A 764 -14.40 -29.15 -21.84
CA VAL A 764 -15.53 -28.94 -20.95
C VAL A 764 -15.20 -27.77 -20.04
N ALA A 765 -16.09 -26.77 -19.99
CA ALA A 765 -16.03 -25.70 -19.00
C ALA A 765 -16.99 -26.02 -17.85
N THR A 766 -16.48 -26.04 -16.62
CA THR A 766 -17.27 -26.25 -15.41
C THR A 766 -17.30 -24.96 -14.61
N TYR A 767 -18.49 -24.43 -14.31
CA TYR A 767 -18.64 -23.25 -13.45
C TYR A 767 -18.23 -23.60 -12.02
N ARG A 768 -17.40 -22.77 -11.38
CA ARG A 768 -16.77 -23.10 -10.08
C ARG A 768 -16.93 -22.03 -9.01
N GLU A 769 -17.64 -20.93 -9.29
CA GLU A 769 -17.91 -19.96 -8.24
C GLU A 769 -19.05 -20.47 -7.35
N ASP A 770 -18.92 -20.21 -6.05
CA ASP A 770 -19.98 -20.49 -5.07
C ASP A 770 -21.20 -19.57 -5.24
N THR A 771 -21.11 -18.57 -6.12
CA THR A 771 -22.17 -17.59 -6.38
C THR A 771 -22.87 -17.89 -7.69
N SER A 772 -24.19 -17.97 -7.69
CA SER A 772 -24.97 -18.15 -8.91
C SER A 772 -24.99 -16.88 -9.77
N ARG A 773 -24.91 -17.03 -11.09
CA ARG A 773 -24.96 -15.90 -12.04
C ARG A 773 -25.86 -16.18 -13.22
N ASP A 774 -26.41 -15.14 -13.83
CA ASP A 774 -27.19 -15.31 -15.06
C ASP A 774 -26.25 -15.78 -16.18
N ALA A 775 -26.57 -16.91 -16.80
CA ALA A 775 -25.69 -17.53 -17.79
C ALA A 775 -25.54 -16.66 -19.04
N SER A 776 -26.53 -15.81 -19.34
CA SER A 776 -26.48 -14.89 -20.47
C SER A 776 -25.52 -13.70 -20.26
N GLU A 777 -25.01 -13.51 -19.04
CA GLU A 777 -23.95 -12.54 -18.76
C GLU A 777 -22.57 -12.97 -19.25
N PHE A 778 -22.38 -14.24 -19.64
CA PHE A 778 -21.09 -14.72 -20.11
C PHE A 778 -21.09 -14.94 -21.61
N ARG A 779 -19.98 -14.55 -22.25
CA ARG A 779 -19.71 -14.83 -23.66
C ARG A 779 -18.37 -15.53 -23.81
N PHE A 780 -18.39 -16.68 -24.49
CA PHE A 780 -17.19 -17.47 -24.72
C PHE A 780 -16.72 -17.28 -26.16
N LEU A 781 -15.44 -16.95 -26.30
CA LEU A 781 -14.76 -16.75 -27.58
C LEU A 781 -13.60 -17.75 -27.71
N ALA A 782 -13.35 -18.29 -28.90
CA ALA A 782 -12.10 -18.95 -29.26
C ALA A 782 -11.37 -18.11 -30.30
N ASP A 783 -10.14 -17.70 -30.01
CA ASP A 783 -9.30 -16.84 -30.86
C ASP A 783 -10.04 -15.57 -31.35
N GLY A 784 -10.95 -15.04 -30.52
CA GLY A 784 -11.77 -13.87 -30.81
C GLY A 784 -13.08 -14.13 -31.59
N GLU A 785 -13.40 -15.39 -31.93
CA GLU A 785 -14.68 -15.77 -32.54
C GLU A 785 -15.61 -16.43 -31.52
N GLU A 786 -16.90 -16.06 -31.52
CA GLU A 786 -17.90 -16.67 -30.62
C GLU A 786 -18.01 -18.18 -30.83
N LEU A 787 -17.97 -18.93 -29.73
CA LEU A 787 -18.19 -20.38 -29.75
C LEU A 787 -19.63 -20.73 -30.16
N ASP A 788 -19.79 -21.90 -30.79
CA ASP A 788 -21.09 -22.48 -31.14
C ASP A 788 -21.95 -22.80 -29.90
N THR A 789 -21.31 -23.08 -28.75
CA THR A 789 -21.98 -23.32 -27.47
C THR A 789 -21.74 -22.11 -26.56
N GLN A 790 -22.82 -21.47 -26.10
CA GLN A 790 -22.77 -20.34 -25.17
C GLN A 790 -23.51 -20.67 -23.87
N PRO A 791 -23.09 -20.15 -22.70
CA PRO A 791 -23.75 -20.46 -21.43
C PRO A 791 -25.24 -20.08 -21.40
N GLY A 792 -25.60 -18.89 -21.89
CA GLY A 792 -27.00 -18.45 -21.96
C GLY A 792 -27.91 -19.21 -22.94
N GLU A 793 -27.37 -20.16 -23.71
CA GLU A 793 -28.19 -21.06 -24.55
C GLU A 793 -28.54 -22.37 -23.84
N GLU A 794 -27.71 -22.82 -22.90
CA GLU A 794 -27.86 -24.08 -22.17
C GLU A 794 -28.49 -23.87 -20.78
N TYR A 795 -28.15 -22.79 -20.10
CA TYR A 795 -28.61 -22.46 -18.75
C TYR A 795 -29.27 -21.08 -18.72
N ASP A 796 -30.26 -20.90 -17.82
CA ASP A 796 -30.76 -19.56 -17.46
C ASP A 796 -29.89 -18.95 -16.33
N THR A 797 -29.33 -19.79 -15.46
CA THR A 797 -28.49 -19.42 -14.32
C THR A 797 -27.41 -20.49 -14.17
N LEU A 798 -26.17 -20.08 -13.98
CA LEU A 798 -25.03 -20.94 -13.68
C LEU A 798 -24.93 -21.16 -12.17
N GLU A 799 -24.87 -22.42 -11.76
CA GLU A 799 -24.62 -22.88 -10.40
C GLU A 799 -23.29 -23.67 -10.36
N GLU A 800 -22.67 -23.75 -9.18
CA GLU A 800 -21.40 -24.48 -9.01
C GLU A 800 -21.54 -25.92 -9.54
N GLY A 801 -20.62 -26.31 -10.42
CA GLY A 801 -20.59 -27.64 -11.05
C GLY A 801 -21.35 -27.74 -12.37
N ASP A 802 -22.04 -26.70 -12.84
CA ASP A 802 -22.66 -26.70 -14.17
C ASP A 802 -21.59 -26.86 -15.26
N GLU A 803 -21.80 -27.80 -16.17
CA GLU A 803 -20.84 -28.16 -17.22
C GLU A 803 -21.35 -27.74 -18.60
N LEU A 804 -20.44 -27.19 -19.42
CA LEU A 804 -20.64 -26.86 -20.83
C LEU A 804 -19.62 -27.60 -21.69
N GLU A 805 -20.09 -28.42 -22.62
CA GLU A 805 -19.24 -29.03 -23.64
C GLU A 805 -19.00 -28.02 -24.78
N LEU A 806 -17.78 -27.49 -24.85
CA LEU A 806 -17.40 -26.45 -25.81
C LEU A 806 -16.95 -27.01 -27.16
N GLY A 807 -16.59 -28.30 -27.21
CA GLY A 807 -16.15 -29.00 -28.41
C GLY A 807 -14.65 -29.28 -28.43
N SER A 808 -14.13 -29.67 -29.59
CA SER A 808 -12.70 -30.00 -29.78
C SER A 808 -11.95 -28.80 -30.34
N PHE A 809 -10.84 -28.43 -29.71
CA PHE A 809 -9.96 -27.33 -30.11
C PHE A 809 -8.54 -27.84 -30.34
N GLU A 810 -7.78 -27.18 -31.21
CA GLU A 810 -6.36 -27.47 -31.39
C GLU A 810 -5.58 -26.91 -30.20
N ALA A 811 -4.49 -27.59 -29.80
CA ALA A 811 -3.60 -27.06 -28.77
C ALA A 811 -3.05 -25.69 -29.18
N GLY A 812 -3.03 -24.74 -28.24
CA GLY A 812 -2.69 -23.34 -28.48
C GLY A 812 -3.88 -22.43 -28.83
N THR A 813 -5.09 -22.98 -29.00
CA THR A 813 -6.32 -22.15 -29.13
C THR A 813 -6.55 -21.38 -27.83
N THR A 814 -6.82 -20.08 -27.89
CA THR A 814 -7.12 -19.26 -26.72
C THR A 814 -8.63 -19.10 -26.55
N ILE A 815 -9.15 -19.59 -25.43
CA ILE A 815 -10.53 -19.39 -24.99
C ILE A 815 -10.59 -18.15 -24.10
N VAL A 816 -11.37 -17.16 -24.51
CA VAL A 816 -11.61 -15.93 -23.74
C VAL A 816 -13.04 -15.95 -23.25
N ILE A 817 -13.22 -15.71 -21.95
CA ILE A 817 -14.51 -15.48 -21.34
C ILE A 817 -14.66 -13.99 -21.10
N GLU A 818 -15.66 -13.42 -21.74
CA GLU A 818 -16.06 -12.05 -21.55
C GLU A 818 -17.32 -11.96 -20.69
N TRP A 819 -17.37 -10.92 -19.88
CA TRP A 819 -18.50 -10.52 -19.08
C TRP A 819 -18.95 -9.11 -19.51
N PRO A 820 -20.01 -8.98 -20.32
CA PRO A 820 -20.67 -7.72 -20.63
C PRO A 820 -21.07 -6.94 -19.37
N THR A 821 -20.38 -5.82 -19.12
CA THR A 821 -20.83 -4.79 -18.15
C THR A 821 -21.71 -3.75 -18.86
N SER A 822 -22.27 -2.78 -18.13
CA SER A 822 -23.03 -1.66 -18.71
C SER A 822 -22.12 -0.67 -19.46
N GLY A 823 -21.50 -1.14 -20.55
CA GLY A 823 -20.50 -0.44 -21.32
C GLY A 823 -19.80 -1.39 -22.28
N ASP A 824 -18.54 -1.69 -22.00
CA ASP A 824 -17.71 -2.62 -22.77
C ASP A 824 -17.67 -4.01 -22.13
N ALA A 825 -17.45 -5.03 -22.97
CA ALA A 825 -17.24 -6.39 -22.49
C ALA A 825 -15.89 -6.49 -21.79
N THR A 826 -15.90 -6.92 -20.53
CA THR A 826 -14.66 -7.10 -19.76
C THR A 826 -14.22 -8.54 -19.91
N GLN A 827 -12.99 -8.77 -20.35
CA GLN A 827 -12.38 -10.09 -20.29
C GLN A 827 -12.17 -10.47 -18.82
N VAL A 828 -12.78 -11.57 -18.39
CA VAL A 828 -12.75 -12.03 -16.99
C VAL A 828 -11.94 -13.30 -16.77
N GLN A 829 -11.70 -14.04 -17.85
CA GLN A 829 -10.82 -15.21 -17.84
C GLN A 829 -10.28 -15.46 -19.25
N GLU A 830 -9.02 -15.90 -19.30
CA GLU A 830 -8.39 -16.47 -20.48
C GLU A 830 -7.94 -17.89 -20.16
N TYR A 831 -8.05 -18.80 -21.12
CA TYR A 831 -7.58 -20.16 -21.01
C TYR A 831 -6.97 -20.60 -22.34
N THR A 832 -5.73 -21.05 -22.33
CA THR A 832 -5.11 -21.64 -23.51
C THR A 832 -5.29 -23.15 -23.49
N VAL A 833 -5.85 -23.72 -24.57
CA VAL A 833 -6.01 -25.17 -24.69
C VAL A 833 -4.63 -25.83 -24.77
N VAL A 834 -4.30 -26.63 -23.76
CA VAL A 834 -3.02 -27.34 -23.67
C VAL A 834 -3.07 -28.70 -24.38
N PRO A 835 -1.93 -29.21 -24.88
CA PRO A 835 -1.85 -30.58 -25.38
C PRO A 835 -2.05 -31.61 -24.27
N ASP A 836 -2.76 -32.71 -24.53
CA ASP A 836 -2.93 -33.83 -23.60
C ASP A 836 -1.74 -34.79 -23.72
N ALA A 837 -0.65 -34.52 -23.01
CA ALA A 837 0.58 -35.32 -23.03
C ALA A 837 1.02 -35.74 -21.63
N SER A 838 1.62 -36.92 -21.52
CA SER A 838 2.13 -37.48 -20.26
C SER A 838 3.63 -37.71 -20.33
N PHE A 839 4.35 -37.48 -19.22
CA PHE A 839 5.79 -37.65 -19.17
C PHE A 839 6.22 -38.62 -18.07
N ALA A 840 7.27 -39.39 -18.35
CA ALA A 840 7.95 -40.23 -17.38
C ALA A 840 9.22 -39.51 -16.92
N VAL A 841 9.26 -39.11 -15.65
CA VAL A 841 10.39 -38.40 -15.04
C VAL A 841 11.14 -39.32 -14.06
N SER A 842 12.46 -39.37 -14.17
CA SER A 842 13.33 -40.13 -13.25
C SER A 842 14.65 -39.43 -13.01
N TYR A 843 15.17 -39.52 -11.77
CA TYR A 843 16.48 -38.99 -11.38
C TYR A 843 17.46 -40.13 -11.06
N ASP A 844 18.62 -40.12 -11.71
CA ASP A 844 19.72 -41.04 -11.42
C ASP A 844 20.79 -40.33 -10.58
N SER A 845 20.91 -40.73 -9.31
CA SER A 845 21.88 -40.15 -8.37
C SER A 845 23.33 -40.58 -8.62
N ASP A 846 23.55 -41.70 -9.31
CA ASP A 846 24.90 -42.17 -9.63
C ASP A 846 25.48 -41.39 -10.82
N GLU A 847 24.61 -40.98 -11.76
CA GLU A 847 24.97 -40.19 -12.94
C GLU A 847 24.77 -38.68 -12.74
N GLY A 848 24.00 -38.26 -11.74
CA GLY A 848 23.67 -36.84 -11.50
C GLY A 848 22.81 -36.28 -12.62
N ALA A 849 21.79 -37.03 -13.05
CA ALA A 849 21.03 -36.73 -14.26
C ALA A 849 19.52 -36.94 -14.07
N LEU A 850 18.74 -35.95 -14.47
CA LEU A 850 17.28 -36.00 -14.57
C LEU A 850 16.89 -36.39 -16.01
N SER A 851 16.18 -37.50 -16.17
CA SER A 851 15.65 -37.96 -17.46
C SER A 851 14.14 -37.77 -17.54
N ILE A 852 13.68 -37.16 -18.63
CA ILE A 852 12.28 -36.88 -18.91
C ILE A 852 11.95 -37.50 -20.28
N GLU A 853 10.97 -38.38 -20.35
CA GLU A 853 10.54 -39.06 -21.58
C GLU A 853 9.05 -38.78 -21.83
N HIS A 854 8.69 -38.39 -23.05
CA HIS A 854 7.29 -38.31 -23.48
C HIS A 854 6.70 -39.73 -23.52
N ASN A 855 5.75 -40.01 -22.66
CA ASN A 855 5.22 -41.36 -22.38
C ASN A 855 3.83 -41.59 -23.01
N GLY A 856 3.40 -40.70 -23.91
CA GLY A 856 2.17 -40.82 -24.69
C GLY A 856 1.26 -39.60 -24.56
N GLY A 857 0.32 -39.48 -25.50
CA GLY A 857 -0.56 -38.32 -25.65
C GLY A 857 -0.28 -37.55 -26.94
N ASP A 858 -0.63 -36.27 -26.96
CA ASP A 858 -0.46 -35.37 -28.10
C ASP A 858 1.02 -35.07 -28.40
N GLU A 859 1.30 -34.85 -29.68
CA GLU A 859 2.59 -34.36 -30.16
C GLU A 859 2.73 -32.86 -29.84
N ILE A 860 3.89 -32.42 -29.34
CA ILE A 860 4.12 -31.04 -28.87
C ILE A 860 5.28 -30.43 -29.67
N ASP A 861 5.17 -29.17 -30.09
CA ASP A 861 6.33 -28.46 -30.65
C ASP A 861 7.39 -28.26 -29.56
N ALA A 862 8.64 -28.63 -29.84
CA ALA A 862 9.73 -28.53 -28.87
C ALA A 862 9.98 -27.09 -28.42
N ASP A 863 9.76 -26.10 -29.31
CA ASP A 863 9.90 -24.68 -28.98
C ASP A 863 8.79 -24.19 -28.03
N SER A 864 7.70 -24.96 -27.92
CA SER A 864 6.57 -24.68 -27.03
C SER A 864 6.65 -25.46 -25.71
N LEU A 865 7.66 -26.31 -25.48
CA LEU A 865 7.78 -27.16 -24.30
C LEU A 865 9.01 -26.80 -23.45
N GLY A 866 8.76 -26.32 -22.24
CA GLY A 866 9.78 -26.03 -21.23
C GLY A 866 9.74 -26.98 -20.04
N VAL A 867 10.88 -27.11 -19.35
CA VAL A 867 11.09 -27.92 -18.14
C VAL A 867 11.54 -27.01 -17.00
N TYR A 868 10.83 -27.04 -15.88
CA TYR A 868 11.23 -26.36 -14.64
C TYR A 868 11.48 -27.39 -13.54
N ALA A 869 12.72 -27.46 -13.04
CA ALA A 869 13.14 -28.48 -12.07
C ALA A 869 14.20 -27.95 -11.09
N PRO A 870 13.90 -27.03 -10.17
CA PRO A 870 14.87 -26.54 -9.20
C PRO A 870 15.33 -27.65 -8.24
N PRO A 871 16.62 -27.70 -7.84
CA PRO A 871 17.69 -26.76 -8.20
C PRO A 871 18.39 -27.09 -9.53
N ALA A 872 17.99 -28.14 -10.25
CA ALA A 872 18.62 -28.55 -11.51
C ALA A 872 18.45 -27.52 -12.64
N THR A 873 17.41 -26.69 -12.58
CA THR A 873 17.25 -25.53 -13.47
C THR A 873 17.08 -24.24 -12.65
N GLU A 874 17.81 -23.18 -13.00
CA GLU A 874 17.67 -21.84 -12.38
C GLU A 874 16.42 -21.08 -12.91
N GLY A 875 15.77 -21.62 -13.95
CA GLY A 875 14.59 -21.08 -14.63
C GLY A 875 13.94 -22.15 -15.51
N LEU A 876 13.10 -21.73 -16.45
CA LEU A 876 12.52 -22.64 -17.45
C LEU A 876 13.60 -23.04 -18.46
N ALA A 877 13.81 -24.34 -18.66
CA ALA A 877 14.76 -24.89 -19.62
C ALA A 877 14.03 -25.42 -20.86
N ASP A 878 14.49 -25.07 -22.05
CA ASP A 878 13.89 -25.55 -23.30
C ASP A 878 14.13 -27.04 -23.51
N TRP A 879 13.25 -27.70 -24.27
CA TRP A 879 13.46 -29.08 -24.70
C TRP A 879 14.63 -29.19 -25.72
N ASP A 880 15.54 -30.16 -25.55
CA ASP A 880 16.74 -30.31 -26.37
C ASP A 880 16.40 -30.99 -27.70
N GLY A 881 16.10 -30.17 -28.71
CA GLY A 881 15.92 -30.60 -30.09
C GLY A 881 15.01 -29.69 -30.89
N ASP A 882 15.26 -29.56 -32.20
CA ASP A 882 14.34 -28.87 -33.11
C ASP A 882 13.21 -29.82 -33.57
N GLY A 883 11.96 -29.36 -33.52
CA GLY A 883 10.82 -30.05 -34.15
C GLY A 883 9.72 -30.45 -33.18
N THR A 884 9.23 -31.69 -33.27
CA THR A 884 8.05 -32.16 -32.53
C THR A 884 8.43 -33.25 -31.55
N VAL A 885 8.13 -33.04 -30.26
CA VAL A 885 8.26 -33.99 -29.16
C VAL A 885 7.10 -34.98 -29.22
N SER A 886 7.42 -36.25 -29.45
CA SER A 886 6.47 -37.35 -29.61
C SER A 886 6.74 -38.47 -28.62
N GLU A 887 5.81 -39.43 -28.49
CA GLU A 887 5.97 -40.61 -27.63
C GLU A 887 7.33 -41.32 -27.86
N GLY A 888 8.13 -41.43 -26.80
CA GLY A 888 9.45 -42.03 -26.78
C GLY A 888 10.62 -41.04 -26.97
N ASP A 889 10.35 -39.76 -27.22
CA ASP A 889 11.36 -38.72 -27.20
C ASP A 889 11.73 -38.37 -25.75
N SER A 890 13.01 -38.14 -25.50
CA SER A 890 13.53 -37.92 -24.15
C SER A 890 14.59 -36.84 -24.08
N MET A 891 14.60 -36.11 -22.98
CA MET A 891 15.62 -35.13 -22.61
C MET A 891 16.33 -35.57 -21.33
N THR A 892 17.60 -35.21 -21.21
CA THR A 892 18.39 -35.39 -19.97
C THR A 892 18.98 -34.06 -19.53
N ILE A 893 18.78 -33.70 -18.27
CA ILE A 893 19.32 -32.50 -17.62
C ILE A 893 20.32 -32.93 -16.56
N GLU A 894 21.52 -32.37 -16.59
CA GLU A 894 22.52 -32.58 -15.54
C GLU A 894 22.03 -31.91 -14.25
N ALA A 895 22.00 -32.66 -13.16
CA ALA A 895 21.44 -32.26 -11.88
C ALA A 895 22.35 -32.79 -10.76
N GLU A 896 23.13 -31.89 -10.14
CA GLU A 896 24.02 -32.26 -9.03
C GLU A 896 23.24 -32.66 -7.77
N GLU A 897 22.04 -32.10 -7.61
CA GLU A 897 21.11 -32.38 -6.55
C GLU A 897 19.76 -32.83 -7.12
N LYS A 898 19.07 -33.70 -6.37
CA LYS A 898 17.76 -34.22 -6.77
C LYS A 898 16.72 -33.08 -6.72
N PRO A 899 16.00 -32.78 -7.81
CA PRO A 899 14.90 -31.83 -7.78
C PRO A 899 13.76 -32.32 -6.88
N ASP A 900 13.10 -31.41 -6.17
CA ASP A 900 11.91 -31.76 -5.37
C ASP A 900 10.67 -31.94 -6.25
N ASN A 901 10.55 -31.11 -7.29
CA ASN A 901 9.46 -31.11 -8.26
C ASN A 901 10.01 -30.88 -9.67
N VAL A 902 9.39 -31.51 -10.66
CA VAL A 902 9.63 -31.28 -12.09
C VAL A 902 8.30 -30.90 -12.74
N LEU A 903 8.26 -29.74 -13.38
CA LEU A 903 7.10 -29.22 -14.11
C LEU A 903 7.41 -29.15 -15.60
N LEU A 904 6.49 -29.63 -16.42
CA LEU A 904 6.51 -29.46 -17.87
C LEU A 904 5.55 -28.33 -18.22
N ILE A 905 6.04 -27.29 -18.89
CA ILE A 905 5.29 -26.06 -19.16
C ILE A 905 5.13 -25.87 -20.67
N TYR A 906 3.91 -25.65 -21.13
CA TYR A 906 3.55 -25.33 -22.51
C TYR A 906 3.45 -23.81 -22.71
N ASN A 907 4.07 -23.29 -23.79
CA ASN A 907 4.13 -21.86 -24.13
C ASN A 907 4.50 -20.96 -22.93
N GLU A 908 5.48 -21.39 -22.13
CA GLU A 908 6.05 -20.64 -20.99
C GLU A 908 5.10 -20.32 -19.82
N GLY A 909 3.81 -20.67 -19.90
CA GLY A 909 2.80 -20.31 -18.91
C GLY A 909 2.00 -21.47 -18.32
N GLU A 910 1.69 -22.50 -19.10
CA GLU A 910 0.72 -23.53 -18.70
C GLU A 910 1.38 -24.86 -18.31
N VAL A 911 1.16 -25.33 -17.09
CA VAL A 911 1.73 -26.62 -16.64
C VAL A 911 0.93 -27.78 -17.24
N ILE A 912 1.59 -28.61 -18.06
CA ILE A 912 0.97 -29.79 -18.69
C ILE A 912 1.25 -31.10 -17.95
N ASP A 913 2.34 -31.18 -17.19
CA ASP A 913 2.63 -32.33 -16.31
C ASP A 913 3.45 -31.91 -15.08
N ARG A 914 3.22 -32.59 -13.96
CA ARG A 914 3.93 -32.37 -12.69
C ARG A 914 4.33 -33.70 -12.07
N THR A 915 5.63 -33.87 -11.84
CA THR A 915 6.17 -34.98 -11.07
C THR A 915 6.85 -34.49 -9.80
N ASN A 916 6.36 -34.95 -8.63
CA ASN A 916 7.06 -34.77 -7.36
C ASN A 916 8.04 -35.92 -7.17
N LEU A 917 9.30 -35.60 -6.90
CA LEU A 917 10.34 -36.60 -6.67
C LEU A 917 10.68 -36.73 -5.17
N SER A 918 10.13 -35.87 -4.31
CA SER A 918 10.25 -35.99 -2.85
C SER A 918 9.30 -37.08 -2.30
N GLU A 919 9.87 -38.19 -1.86
CA GLU A 919 9.27 -39.15 -0.90
C GLU A 919 10.11 -39.17 0.38
#